data_AF-A0A2V1DUT2-F1
#
_entry.id   AF-A0A2V1DUT2-F1
#
_cell.length_a   1.000
_cell.length_b   1.000
_cell.length_c   1.000
_cell.angle_alpha   90.00
_cell.angle_beta   90.00
_cell.angle_gamma   90.00
#
_symmetry.space_group_name_H-M   'P 1'
#
loop_
_entity.id
_entity.type
_entity.pdbx_description
1 polymer ?
#
loop_
_entity_poly.entity_id
_entity_poly.type
_entity_poly.pdbx_seq_one_letter_code
_entity_poly.pdbx_strand_id
1 'polypeptide(L)'
;MKTCRPRTRVDDEGNIIYAEVERNQDYLETIQSECVNSRPALSRLVSLRSNKGSSWSLDAKLTSTLFSTMARCLETGLSFAGQTVLLTGAGPGSIAMAVARLLLKGGAKVIVTTRQTPAEAAAVYQQLYHECGSAGSELRVVQANLSSAQDCQHLIDYIHNTMGCELDAVIPFAAAVEPNAEIEQIGAINELAHRMMLVNIYRLLGRLIQSQKERGVDCHPTQVIVPLSPNRGTFGGDGLYSESKLGLEALLYRAESESWGGDYISVCGAIIGWTRSTRLMRTNDIVAESVESHGVLTFSAEEMAFNVVAMMDPIMVELCETQPVLADFGGALECLTDCSEVMSEARREIQFLSTTKQTIYKERTREQEMIHGKPSRVRQPSLDPRATLRVGFPSLPLSNEDALSAQFGLNTADPADQIVVVGFSELGPYGSARTRWEIESQNRLSLSGFVEMAWLMGLIRHHNERRTDGSFYVGWCDSKTGAPITDQEIEEKYGTYIQEHTGVRRMVPDDIPEWDPAKRQVLEETVLTQDLPEFEVPRASAEALKSKHGDNVIIRPCPNGETYLVRIKRGTSIAIPKEVPFQDGVVAGLIPKGWNAQTYGVPADLAQALEPSTLFTLCCVSEAFYSAGLPDPTEIFAHMHVAEFGNFLGTLMGGSSKVRSLYRDTFLDRPIASDTLADSFANTPAAWVNMLLLGASGPIKTPSGACATGIESIDSAVDSIRSGKTKMCLVGGYDDLQEDESHGFSMLKATVNTSEEAAKGRLPHEMSRPLTESRGGFVEAHGCGVQLICRASVAIEMGLPIYGVIASSTMAADTVSRSVPAPGQGLLTFARENTKPLHHSSGSDTSGLTCVAITPSVDEPDLDNFQWSVSSEGEALLSPMRASLAEHHLTIDDVDFASLHATSTKSGDLNEFKVISKQLHHLDRNTRRPLWTVCQKALTGHPKAPAAAWMLNGCLQIMRDGTLPPQRNADNVDPALKPFSLFMVPKQPIPLPDPKAFLLTSFGFGQKSGQLVGVASKYLYAMLSEQDYSAYRARALERIDRADRKYARAVMENKIVRILDHAPYDADDTEKVLLDPSARAAYDLEADTYRFNFS
;
A
#
# COMPACT_ATOMS: atom_id res chain seq x y z
N MET A 1 24.31 18.47 -18.28
CA MET A 1 23.04 19.22 -18.13
C MET A 1 22.54 19.58 -19.52
N LYS A 2 21.28 19.34 -19.86
CA LYS A 2 20.74 19.72 -21.17
C LYS A 2 20.30 21.18 -21.15
N THR A 3 20.73 21.95 -22.14
CA THR A 3 20.40 23.37 -22.25
C THR A 3 19.24 23.59 -23.19
N CYS A 4 18.21 24.31 -22.77
CA CYS A 4 16.97 24.46 -23.54
C CYS A 4 16.70 25.92 -23.91
N ARG A 5 15.96 26.13 -25.00
CA ARG A 5 15.39 27.41 -25.40
C ARG A 5 13.87 27.31 -25.60
N PRO A 6 13.11 28.36 -25.30
CA PRO A 6 11.68 28.39 -25.56
C PRO A 6 11.40 28.43 -27.06
N ARG A 7 10.35 27.74 -27.50
CA ARG A 7 9.80 27.84 -28.85
C ARG A 7 8.28 27.81 -28.79
N THR A 8 7.66 28.83 -29.34
CA THR A 8 6.21 28.98 -29.44
C THR A 8 5.80 28.90 -30.90
N ARG A 9 4.85 28.02 -31.20
CA ARG A 9 4.27 27.90 -32.54
C ARG A 9 2.75 27.82 -32.46
N VAL A 10 2.10 28.27 -33.52
CA VAL A 10 0.66 28.08 -33.71
C VAL A 10 0.47 27.01 -34.79
N ASP A 11 -0.13 25.88 -34.44
CA ASP A 11 -0.42 24.79 -35.40
C ASP A 11 -1.48 25.20 -36.44
N ASP A 12 -1.81 24.32 -37.37
CA ASP A 12 -2.73 24.66 -38.47
C ASP A 12 -4.21 24.69 -38.05
N GLU A 13 -4.56 24.09 -36.91
CA GLU A 13 -5.87 24.25 -36.29
C GLU A 13 -5.97 25.56 -35.48
N GLY A 14 -4.84 26.22 -35.23
CA GLY A 14 -4.75 27.47 -34.50
C GLY A 14 -4.59 27.30 -32.98
N ASN A 15 -4.15 26.13 -32.50
CA ASN A 15 -3.74 25.94 -31.11
C ASN A 15 -2.32 26.48 -30.90
N ILE A 16 -2.12 27.15 -29.76
CA ILE A 16 -0.80 27.67 -29.35
C ILE A 16 -0.05 26.55 -28.64
N ILE A 17 1.09 26.16 -29.19
CA ILE A 17 1.95 25.10 -28.67
C ILE A 17 3.26 25.73 -28.22
N TYR A 18 3.54 25.63 -26.93
CA TYR A 18 4.84 25.92 -26.34
C TYR A 18 5.65 24.63 -26.20
N ALA A 19 6.94 24.69 -26.54
CA ALA A 19 7.88 23.59 -26.32
C ALA A 19 9.26 24.13 -25.95
N GLU A 20 10.01 23.35 -25.18
CA GLU A 20 11.44 23.58 -24.97
C GLU A 20 12.25 22.79 -25.99
N VAL A 21 13.21 23.45 -26.64
CA VAL A 21 14.07 22.86 -27.66
C VAL A 21 15.52 22.97 -27.21
N GLU A 22 16.32 21.93 -27.42
CA GLU A 22 17.73 21.93 -27.03
C GLU A 22 18.53 23.02 -27.79
N ARG A 23 19.46 23.67 -27.09
CA ARG A 23 20.41 24.63 -27.66
C ARG A 23 21.59 23.88 -28.28
N ASN A 24 22.21 24.49 -29.29
CA ASN A 24 23.39 23.94 -29.96
C ASN A 24 24.71 24.16 -29.18
N GLN A 25 24.68 24.95 -28.11
CA GLN A 25 25.83 25.33 -27.30
C GLN A 25 25.68 24.76 -25.90
N ASP A 26 26.80 24.45 -25.27
CA ASP A 26 26.83 24.01 -23.87
C ASP A 26 26.40 25.15 -22.93
N TYR A 27 26.01 24.81 -21.70
CA TYR A 27 25.46 25.81 -20.77
C TYR A 27 26.44 26.93 -20.45
N LEU A 28 27.71 26.57 -20.19
CA LEU A 28 28.74 27.54 -19.84
C LEU A 28 29.04 28.49 -21.00
N GLU A 29 29.07 27.97 -22.22
CA GLU A 29 29.21 28.77 -23.44
C GLU A 29 28.00 29.70 -23.61
N THR A 30 26.80 29.21 -23.35
CA THR A 30 25.56 29.99 -23.47
C THR A 30 25.56 31.20 -22.53
N ILE A 31 25.91 31.02 -21.26
CA ILE A 31 25.91 32.12 -20.26
C ILE A 31 27.10 33.08 -20.41
N GLN A 32 28.18 32.65 -21.08
CA GLN A 32 29.34 33.49 -21.40
C GLN A 32 29.20 34.23 -22.74
N SER A 33 28.26 33.79 -23.58
CA SER A 33 28.06 34.32 -24.91
C SER A 33 27.75 35.82 -24.91
N GLU A 34 28.34 36.54 -25.86
CA GLU A 34 27.97 37.93 -26.18
C GLU A 34 26.70 38.01 -27.04
N CYS A 35 26.12 36.87 -27.42
CA CYS A 35 24.92 36.76 -28.24
C CYS A 35 23.87 35.81 -27.63
N VAL A 36 22.60 36.16 -27.72
CA VAL A 36 21.46 35.27 -27.46
C VAL A 36 20.74 34.98 -28.79
N ASN A 37 20.63 33.71 -29.19
CA ASN A 37 19.99 33.29 -30.43
C ASN A 37 20.45 34.08 -31.68
N SER A 38 21.75 34.34 -31.81
CA SER A 38 22.37 35.13 -32.90
C SER A 38 22.07 36.63 -32.89
N ARG A 39 21.60 37.19 -31.77
CA ARG A 39 21.45 38.63 -31.52
C ARG A 39 22.41 39.08 -30.43
N PRO A 40 22.97 40.31 -30.48
CA PRO A 40 23.80 40.82 -29.39
C PRO A 40 23.05 40.80 -28.06
N ALA A 41 23.71 40.31 -27.00
CA ALA A 41 23.18 40.36 -25.65
C ALA A 41 23.13 41.83 -25.16
N LEU A 42 22.10 42.16 -24.36
CA LEU A 42 21.95 43.53 -23.83
C LEU A 42 23.05 43.89 -22.81
N SER A 43 23.52 42.89 -22.07
CA SER A 43 24.64 42.98 -21.13
C SER A 43 25.15 41.57 -20.84
N ARG A 44 26.05 41.42 -19.86
CA ARG A 44 26.56 40.10 -19.47
C ARG A 44 25.42 39.28 -18.85
N LEU A 45 25.14 38.11 -19.43
CA LEU A 45 23.96 37.29 -19.09
C LEU A 45 23.98 36.74 -17.66
N VAL A 46 25.16 36.35 -17.18
CA VAL A 46 25.42 35.93 -15.81
C VAL A 46 26.68 36.61 -15.29
N SER A 47 26.64 37.16 -14.08
CA SER A 47 27.82 37.80 -13.47
C SER A 47 27.79 37.86 -11.95
N LEU A 48 28.93 38.16 -11.33
CA LEU A 48 29.00 38.57 -9.93
C LEU A 48 29.22 40.09 -9.86
N ARG A 49 28.54 40.75 -8.93
CA ARG A 49 28.68 42.17 -8.62
C ARG A 49 29.29 42.33 -7.22
N SER A 50 30.16 43.32 -7.05
CA SER A 50 30.75 43.70 -5.76
C SER A 50 30.36 45.13 -5.37
N ASN A 51 30.28 45.38 -4.07
CA ASN A 51 29.93 46.68 -3.52
C ASN A 51 31.11 47.66 -3.64
N LYS A 52 30.92 48.77 -4.35
CA LYS A 52 31.91 49.87 -4.47
C LYS A 52 31.41 51.14 -3.77
N GLY A 53 31.04 51.02 -2.50
CA GLY A 53 30.72 52.13 -1.60
C GLY A 53 29.27 52.62 -1.66
N SER A 54 28.69 52.83 -2.84
CA SER A 54 27.30 53.28 -3.00
C SER A 54 26.49 52.55 -4.08
N SER A 55 27.11 51.60 -4.80
CA SER A 55 26.44 50.81 -5.83
C SER A 55 27.12 49.46 -6.06
N TRP A 56 26.32 48.49 -6.50
CA TRP A 56 26.78 47.17 -6.92
C TRP A 56 27.17 47.20 -8.38
N SER A 57 28.44 46.93 -8.69
CA SER A 57 28.97 46.96 -10.05
C SER A 57 29.56 45.61 -10.45
N LEU A 58 29.57 45.31 -11.75
CA LEU A 58 30.19 44.10 -12.30
C LEU A 58 31.62 43.92 -11.80
N ASP A 59 31.91 42.75 -11.27
CA ASP A 59 33.25 42.32 -10.89
C ASP A 59 33.75 41.23 -11.83
N ALA A 60 34.58 41.62 -12.80
CA ALA A 60 35.09 40.71 -13.82
C ALA A 60 35.93 39.56 -13.22
N LYS A 61 36.65 39.82 -12.13
CA LYS A 61 37.52 38.81 -11.49
C LYS A 61 36.66 37.76 -10.79
N LEU A 62 35.72 38.20 -9.95
CA LEU A 62 34.79 37.29 -9.27
C LEU A 62 33.93 36.52 -10.27
N THR A 63 33.47 37.18 -11.34
CA THR A 63 32.71 36.52 -12.41
C THR A 63 33.53 35.43 -13.12
N SER A 64 34.83 35.66 -13.35
CA SER A 64 35.72 34.63 -13.90
C SER A 64 35.89 33.45 -12.95
N THR A 65 35.97 33.71 -11.64
CA THR A 65 35.99 32.67 -10.60
C THR A 65 34.70 31.85 -10.64
N LEU A 66 33.53 32.50 -10.73
CA LEU A 66 32.24 31.82 -10.85
C LEU A 66 32.20 30.86 -12.02
N PHE A 67 32.61 31.31 -13.21
CA PHE A 67 32.63 30.46 -14.39
C PHE A 67 33.62 29.31 -14.28
N SER A 68 34.77 29.53 -13.64
CA SER A 68 35.75 28.47 -13.38
C SER A 68 35.20 27.42 -12.41
N THR A 69 34.49 27.86 -11.36
CA THR A 69 33.78 26.99 -10.42
C THR A 69 32.68 26.20 -11.13
N MET A 70 31.82 26.87 -11.90
CA MET A 70 30.75 26.21 -12.66
C MET A 70 31.30 25.18 -13.67
N ALA A 71 32.40 25.49 -14.36
CA ALA A 71 33.07 24.56 -15.28
C ALA A 71 33.54 23.31 -14.54
N ARG A 72 34.22 23.48 -13.40
CA ARG A 72 34.62 22.36 -12.54
C ARG A 72 33.42 21.54 -12.08
N CYS A 73 32.35 22.19 -11.61
CA CYS A 73 31.14 21.49 -11.15
C CYS A 73 30.48 20.66 -12.27
N LEU A 74 30.51 21.13 -13.51
CA LEU A 74 29.99 20.39 -14.67
C LEU A 74 30.90 19.21 -15.07
N GLU A 75 32.22 19.33 -14.86
CA GLU A 75 33.21 18.29 -15.17
C GLU A 75 33.29 17.21 -14.08
N THR A 76 33.44 17.60 -12.81
CA THR A 76 33.67 16.69 -11.69
C THR A 76 32.42 16.32 -10.90
N GLY A 77 31.30 17.03 -11.13
CA GLY A 77 30.10 16.93 -10.31
C GLY A 77 30.12 17.83 -9.07
N LEU A 78 28.98 17.87 -8.37
CA LEU A 78 28.75 18.62 -7.14
C LEU A 78 28.70 17.68 -5.94
N SER A 79 29.29 18.07 -4.81
CA SER A 79 29.19 17.34 -3.53
C SER A 79 28.81 18.30 -2.42
N PHE A 80 27.80 17.90 -1.66
CA PHE A 80 27.25 18.58 -0.48
C PHE A 80 27.15 17.60 0.69
N ALA A 81 27.95 16.52 0.67
CA ALA A 81 27.96 15.52 1.72
C ALA A 81 28.27 16.17 3.08
N GLY A 82 27.41 15.90 4.06
CA GLY A 82 27.52 16.46 5.41
C GLY A 82 26.89 17.85 5.59
N GLN A 83 26.50 18.54 4.50
CA GLN A 83 25.83 19.83 4.62
C GLN A 83 24.33 19.66 4.88
N THR A 84 23.78 20.54 5.73
CA THR A 84 22.36 20.65 6.05
C THR A 84 21.80 21.96 5.51
N VAL A 85 20.76 21.86 4.67
CA VAL A 85 20.20 23.00 3.94
C VAL A 85 18.71 23.15 4.24
N LEU A 86 18.31 24.33 4.73
CA LEU A 86 16.90 24.70 4.85
C LEU A 86 16.42 25.35 3.56
N LEU A 87 15.44 24.71 2.91
CA LEU A 87 14.91 25.13 1.62
C LEU A 87 13.41 25.38 1.70
N THR A 88 12.98 26.59 1.36
CA THR A 88 11.56 26.94 1.35
C THR A 88 11.03 27.16 -0.06
N GLY A 89 9.75 26.87 -0.30
CA GLY A 89 9.13 27.03 -1.62
C GLY A 89 9.43 25.89 -2.61
N ALA A 90 9.92 24.74 -2.15
CA ALA A 90 10.20 23.56 -2.98
C ALA A 90 8.93 22.75 -3.33
N GLY A 91 7.92 23.41 -3.91
CA GLY A 91 6.73 22.74 -4.45
C GLY A 91 6.95 22.18 -5.87
N PRO A 92 6.11 21.24 -6.35
CA PRO A 92 6.23 20.69 -7.70
C PRO A 92 6.31 21.77 -8.79
N GLY A 93 7.32 21.67 -9.66
CA GLY A 93 7.58 22.61 -10.74
C GLY A 93 8.17 23.95 -10.30
N SER A 94 8.78 24.05 -9.11
CA SER A 94 9.52 25.25 -8.68
C SER A 94 11.03 25.12 -8.89
N ILE A 95 11.73 26.26 -8.87
CA ILE A 95 13.20 26.31 -8.87
C ILE A 95 13.75 25.59 -7.64
N ALA A 96 13.16 25.84 -6.47
CA ALA A 96 13.55 25.19 -5.24
C ALA A 96 13.40 23.66 -5.32
N MET A 97 12.39 23.12 -6.01
CA MET A 97 12.31 21.66 -6.24
C MET A 97 13.51 21.13 -7.05
N ALA A 98 13.95 21.86 -8.09
CA ALA A 98 15.14 21.50 -8.85
C ALA A 98 16.43 21.65 -8.02
N VAL A 99 16.52 22.66 -7.14
CA VAL A 99 17.61 22.81 -6.17
C VAL A 99 17.65 21.61 -5.22
N ALA A 100 16.50 21.19 -4.67
CA ALA A 100 16.42 20.01 -3.79
C ALA A 100 16.94 18.74 -4.49
N ARG A 101 16.63 18.55 -5.78
CA ARG A 101 17.15 17.43 -6.59
C ARG A 101 18.68 17.43 -6.63
N LEU A 102 19.30 18.59 -6.89
CA LEU A 102 20.76 18.70 -6.98
C LEU A 102 21.43 18.50 -5.62
N LEU A 103 20.86 19.08 -4.55
CA LEU A 103 21.37 18.93 -3.18
C LEU A 103 21.33 17.47 -2.71
N LEU A 104 20.21 16.77 -2.94
CA LEU A 104 20.07 15.35 -2.59
C LEU A 104 21.04 14.46 -3.39
N LYS A 105 21.22 14.75 -4.69
CA LYS A 105 22.21 14.05 -5.53
C LYS A 105 23.64 14.28 -5.06
N GLY A 106 23.93 15.46 -4.52
CA GLY A 106 25.23 15.81 -3.96
C GLY A 106 25.46 15.27 -2.53
N GLY A 107 24.48 14.62 -1.89
CA GLY A 107 24.66 14.03 -0.55
C GLY A 107 24.23 14.93 0.61
N ALA A 108 23.53 16.04 0.34
CA ALA A 108 23.08 16.95 1.40
C ALA A 108 21.92 16.37 2.23
N LYS A 109 21.82 16.85 3.46
CA LYS A 109 20.61 16.80 4.26
C LYS A 109 19.74 18.01 3.93
N VAL A 110 18.60 17.79 3.27
CA VAL A 110 17.71 18.85 2.83
C VAL A 110 16.46 18.89 3.70
N ILE A 111 16.19 20.04 4.31
CA ILE A 111 14.98 20.31 5.08
C ILE A 111 14.06 21.16 4.21
N VAL A 112 12.98 20.57 3.72
CA VAL A 112 11.98 21.24 2.88
C VAL A 112 10.78 21.64 3.71
N THR A 113 10.31 22.88 3.54
CA THR A 113 9.03 23.32 4.08
C THR A 113 7.90 23.23 3.05
N THR A 114 6.73 22.80 3.50
CA THR A 114 5.50 22.79 2.69
C THR A 114 4.31 23.31 3.51
N ARG A 115 3.32 23.89 2.82
CA ARG A 115 2.04 24.26 3.45
C ARG A 115 1.04 23.10 3.47
N GLN A 116 1.26 22.12 2.60
CA GLN A 116 0.43 20.93 2.49
C GLN A 116 0.54 20.10 3.77
N THR A 117 -0.49 19.32 4.06
CA THR A 117 -0.43 18.34 5.13
C THR A 117 0.65 17.29 4.82
N PRO A 118 1.23 16.61 5.84
CA PRO A 118 2.22 15.57 5.63
C PRO A 118 1.79 14.51 4.60
N ALA A 119 0.53 14.07 4.66
CA ALA A 119 -0.01 13.09 3.72
C ALA A 119 -0.10 13.58 2.27
N GLU A 120 -0.57 14.81 2.03
CA GLU A 120 -0.62 15.41 0.69
C GLU A 120 0.78 15.60 0.09
N ALA A 121 1.75 15.91 0.94
CA ALA A 121 3.14 16.16 0.55
C ALA A 121 3.93 14.86 0.34
N ALA A 122 3.60 13.79 1.07
CA ALA A 122 4.40 12.57 1.18
C ALA A 122 4.78 11.97 -0.18
N ALA A 123 3.81 11.75 -1.07
CA ALA A 123 4.04 11.09 -2.37
C ALA A 123 5.08 11.85 -3.22
N VAL A 124 4.97 13.18 -3.29
CA VAL A 124 5.88 14.02 -4.09
C VAL A 124 7.31 13.95 -3.56
N TYR A 125 7.49 14.09 -2.24
CA TYR A 125 8.82 14.18 -1.65
C TYR A 125 9.48 12.81 -1.46
N GLN A 126 8.71 11.75 -1.25
CA GLN A 126 9.21 10.38 -1.30
C GLN A 126 9.72 10.04 -2.69
N GLN A 127 8.97 10.39 -3.74
CA GLN A 127 9.42 10.21 -5.12
C GLN A 127 10.69 11.01 -5.41
N LEU A 128 10.76 12.27 -4.96
CA LEU A 128 11.96 13.10 -5.06
C LEU A 128 13.19 12.40 -4.45
N TYR A 129 13.07 11.89 -3.22
CA TYR A 129 14.16 11.22 -2.53
C TYR A 129 14.51 9.88 -3.19
N HIS A 130 13.53 9.13 -3.69
CA HIS A 130 13.77 7.88 -4.40
C HIS A 130 14.55 8.10 -5.71
N GLU A 131 14.27 9.18 -6.44
CA GLU A 131 14.92 9.49 -7.71
C GLU A 131 16.31 10.13 -7.53
N CYS A 132 16.53 10.88 -6.44
CA CYS A 132 17.68 11.77 -6.30
C CYS A 132 18.52 11.52 -5.04
N GLY A 133 18.05 10.75 -4.08
CA GLY A 133 18.75 10.48 -2.82
C GLY A 133 20.04 9.68 -3.05
N SER A 134 21.17 10.31 -2.76
CA SER A 134 22.48 9.67 -2.80
C SER A 134 22.91 9.16 -1.41
N ALA A 135 24.01 8.41 -1.35
CA ALA A 135 24.53 7.92 -0.08
C ALA A 135 24.86 9.09 0.88
N GLY A 136 24.33 9.04 2.10
CA GLY A 136 24.52 10.09 3.11
C GLY A 136 23.55 11.27 3.00
N SER A 137 22.78 11.37 1.91
CA SER A 137 21.69 12.35 1.82
C SER A 137 20.54 12.01 2.77
N GLU A 138 19.76 13.03 3.13
CA GLU A 138 18.56 12.89 3.95
C GLU A 138 17.55 13.95 3.50
N LEU A 139 16.26 13.60 3.40
CA LEU A 139 15.19 14.55 3.12
C LEU A 139 14.25 14.63 4.33
N ARG A 140 14.10 15.81 4.92
CA ARG A 140 13.08 16.09 5.93
C ARG A 140 12.03 17.04 5.39
N VAL A 141 10.78 16.63 5.45
CA VAL A 141 9.64 17.47 5.05
C VAL A 141 8.95 17.97 6.30
N VAL A 142 8.82 19.29 6.42
CA VAL A 142 8.20 19.95 7.59
C VAL A 142 7.03 20.79 7.11
N GLN A 143 5.87 20.61 7.73
CA GLN A 143 4.74 21.50 7.49
C GLN A 143 4.98 22.83 8.19
N ALA A 144 4.97 23.94 7.45
CA ALA A 144 5.15 25.28 8.00
C ALA A 144 4.42 26.34 7.18
N ASN A 145 3.69 27.22 7.86
CA ASN A 145 3.12 28.42 7.26
C ASN A 145 4.09 29.60 7.40
N LEU A 146 4.88 29.85 6.35
CA LEU A 146 5.87 30.94 6.35
C LEU A 146 5.28 32.37 6.34
N SER A 147 3.95 32.52 6.33
CA SER A 147 3.29 33.79 6.63
C SER A 147 3.06 33.99 8.15
N SER A 148 3.11 32.92 8.95
CA SER A 148 3.05 32.95 10.41
C SER A 148 4.41 33.32 11.02
N ALA A 149 4.42 34.28 11.94
CA ALA A 149 5.64 34.63 12.67
C ALA A 149 6.05 33.54 13.67
N GLN A 150 5.06 32.87 14.27
CA GLN A 150 5.28 31.77 15.21
C GLN A 150 5.92 30.58 14.51
N ASP A 151 5.42 30.19 13.33
CA ASP A 151 5.99 29.08 12.57
C ASP A 151 7.44 29.35 12.15
N CYS A 152 7.79 30.59 11.79
CA CYS A 152 9.17 30.94 11.46
C CYS A 152 10.11 30.74 12.65
N GLN A 153 9.65 31.06 13.87
CA GLN A 153 10.43 30.84 15.09
C GLN A 153 10.50 29.35 15.44
N HIS A 154 9.35 28.69 15.52
CA HIS A 154 9.23 27.27 15.85
C HIS A 154 9.98 26.38 14.85
N LEU A 155 10.06 26.75 13.57
CA LEU A 155 10.82 26.00 12.57
C LEU A 155 12.31 25.96 12.92
N ILE A 156 12.91 27.11 13.24
CA ILE A 156 14.33 27.18 13.63
C ILE A 156 14.56 26.45 14.96
N ASP A 157 13.66 26.64 15.93
CA ASP A 157 13.75 25.95 17.22
C ASP A 157 13.63 24.43 17.06
N TYR A 158 12.76 23.96 16.18
CA TYR A 158 12.62 22.55 15.85
C TYR A 158 13.90 21.99 15.22
N ILE A 159 14.50 22.71 14.26
CA ILE A 159 15.74 22.28 13.58
C ILE A 159 16.90 22.18 14.58
N HIS A 160 17.18 23.21 15.37
CA HIS A 160 18.32 23.17 16.29
C HIS A 160 18.05 22.30 17.53
N ASN A 161 16.87 22.42 18.15
CA ASN A 161 16.63 21.78 19.47
C ASN A 161 16.08 20.36 19.35
N THR A 162 15.18 20.12 18.39
CA THR A 162 14.51 18.80 18.25
C THR A 162 15.24 17.91 17.26
N MET A 163 15.67 18.44 16.11
CA MET A 163 16.44 17.67 15.14
C MET A 163 17.94 17.61 15.49
N GLY A 164 18.45 18.54 16.30
CA GLY A 164 19.86 18.59 16.67
C GLY A 164 20.78 18.84 15.47
N CYS A 165 20.34 19.61 14.49
CA CYS A 165 21.08 19.86 13.24
C CYS A 165 21.48 21.33 13.15
N GLU A 166 22.73 21.63 12.80
CA GLU A 166 23.13 22.98 12.37
C GLU A 166 22.77 23.20 10.90
N LEU A 167 22.59 24.46 10.50
CA LEU A 167 22.33 24.84 9.11
C LEU A 167 23.59 25.39 8.46
N ASP A 168 24.01 24.78 7.34
CA ASP A 168 25.07 25.30 6.47
C ASP A 168 24.52 26.34 5.50
N ALA A 169 23.28 26.15 5.03
CA ALA A 169 22.65 27.11 4.14
C ALA A 169 21.13 27.27 4.36
N VAL A 170 20.62 28.47 4.07
CA VAL A 170 19.19 28.79 3.99
C VAL A 170 18.88 29.37 2.62
N ILE A 171 17.91 28.76 1.94
CA ILE A 171 17.42 29.17 0.62
C ILE A 171 15.91 29.50 0.77
N PRO A 172 15.56 30.74 1.16
CA PRO A 172 14.19 31.12 1.48
C PRO A 172 13.37 31.48 0.23
N PHE A 173 13.15 30.52 -0.66
CA PHE A 173 12.51 30.72 -1.98
C PHE A 173 10.98 30.68 -1.96
N ALA A 174 10.34 30.57 -0.79
CA ALA A 174 8.89 30.66 -0.68
C ALA A 174 8.37 32.02 -1.19
N ALA A 175 7.51 31.96 -2.20
CA ALA A 175 6.93 33.13 -2.86
C ALA A 175 5.45 32.90 -3.18
N ALA A 176 4.69 33.99 -3.21
CA ALA A 176 3.31 34.03 -3.66
C ALA A 176 3.12 35.33 -4.43
N VAL A 177 2.50 35.26 -5.60
CA VAL A 177 2.18 36.42 -6.43
C VAL A 177 0.73 36.30 -6.84
N GLU A 178 -0.01 37.39 -6.71
CA GLU A 178 -1.31 37.52 -7.34
C GLU A 178 -1.15 38.29 -8.66
N PRO A 179 -1.57 37.70 -9.78
CA PRO A 179 -1.45 38.35 -11.08
C PRO A 179 -2.45 39.51 -11.20
N ASN A 180 -2.02 40.57 -11.87
CA ASN A 180 -2.80 41.76 -12.26
C ASN A 180 -3.26 42.67 -11.12
N ALA A 181 -2.65 42.57 -9.93
CA ALA A 181 -2.94 43.48 -8.83
C ALA A 181 -2.10 44.76 -8.98
N GLU A 182 -2.72 45.84 -9.44
CA GLU A 182 -2.10 47.18 -9.45
C GLU A 182 -2.25 47.87 -8.08
N ILE A 183 -1.68 49.08 -7.94
CA ILE A 183 -1.61 49.81 -6.66
C ILE A 183 -2.99 50.03 -6.00
N GLU A 184 -4.05 50.17 -6.78
CA GLU A 184 -5.42 50.38 -6.27
C GLU A 184 -6.09 49.08 -5.80
N GLN A 185 -5.52 47.92 -6.16
CA GLN A 185 -6.07 46.59 -5.94
C GLN A 185 -5.30 45.80 -4.86
N ILE A 186 -4.31 46.44 -4.21
CA ILE A 186 -3.54 45.84 -3.12
C ILE A 186 -4.49 45.52 -1.96
N GLY A 187 -4.67 44.23 -1.70
CA GLY A 187 -5.53 43.71 -0.64
C GLY A 187 -4.76 42.87 0.40
N ALA A 188 -5.54 42.24 1.29
CA ALA A 188 -5.01 41.46 2.42
C ALA A 188 -4.06 40.32 2.00
N ILE A 189 -4.31 39.72 0.83
CA ILE A 189 -3.51 38.63 0.28
C ILE A 189 -2.14 39.10 -0.25
N ASN A 190 -2.08 40.30 -0.85
CA ASN A 190 -0.81 40.93 -1.25
C ASN A 190 0.01 41.30 -0.01
N GLU A 191 -0.62 41.81 1.04
CA GLU A 191 0.03 42.07 2.33
C GLU A 191 0.57 40.77 2.96
N LEU A 192 -0.21 39.69 2.92
CA LEU A 192 0.19 38.37 3.41
C LEU A 192 1.38 37.80 2.62
N ALA A 193 1.38 37.97 1.30
CA ALA A 193 2.48 37.58 0.41
C ALA A 193 3.74 38.40 0.72
N HIS A 194 3.60 39.72 0.88
CA HIS A 194 4.70 40.62 1.24
C HIS A 194 5.30 40.26 2.60
N ARG A 195 4.45 39.95 3.59
CA ARG A 195 4.88 39.48 4.91
C ARG A 195 5.71 38.20 4.82
N MET A 196 5.31 37.23 3.99
CA MET A 196 6.09 36.01 3.78
C MET A 196 7.42 36.27 3.09
N MET A 197 7.40 37.03 1.98
CA MET A 197 8.55 37.22 1.09
C MET A 197 9.59 38.21 1.63
N LEU A 198 9.23 39.06 2.59
CA LEU A 198 10.14 40.05 3.17
C LEU A 198 10.21 39.92 4.69
N VAL A 199 9.14 40.33 5.39
CA VAL A 199 9.14 40.50 6.86
C VAL A 199 9.52 39.21 7.58
N ASN A 200 8.96 38.09 7.16
CA ASN A 200 9.19 36.80 7.81
C ASN A 200 10.52 36.15 7.40
N ILE A 201 11.14 36.53 6.27
CA ILE A 201 12.54 36.16 6.00
C ILE A 201 13.44 36.81 7.06
N TYR A 202 13.25 38.10 7.36
CA TYR A 202 13.97 38.75 8.46
C TYR A 202 13.73 38.07 9.82
N ARG A 203 12.49 37.67 10.12
CA ARG A 203 12.18 36.96 11.39
C ARG A 203 12.84 35.58 11.46
N LEU A 204 12.82 34.83 10.35
CA LEU A 204 13.45 33.51 10.24
C LEU A 204 14.97 33.61 10.48
N LEU A 205 15.64 34.51 9.76
CA LEU A 205 17.08 34.75 9.91
C LEU A 205 17.42 35.33 11.28
N GLY A 206 16.59 36.22 11.81
CA GLY A 206 16.74 36.78 13.15
C GLY A 206 16.68 35.71 14.25
N ARG A 207 15.76 34.74 14.14
CA ARG A 207 15.71 33.61 15.09
C ARG A 207 16.91 32.67 14.92
N LEU A 208 17.37 32.43 13.68
CA LEU A 208 18.59 31.66 13.40
C LEU A 208 19.80 32.26 14.12
N ILE A 209 20.06 33.56 13.93
CA ILE A 209 21.14 34.30 14.61
C ILE A 209 21.00 34.21 16.12
N GLN A 210 19.78 34.44 16.64
CA GLN A 210 19.53 34.38 18.08
C GLN A 210 19.85 33.00 18.65
N SER A 211 19.40 31.94 17.97
CA SER A 211 19.63 30.56 18.39
C SER A 211 21.12 30.20 18.36
N GLN A 212 21.88 30.63 17.35
CA GLN A 212 23.33 30.41 17.30
C GLN A 212 24.05 31.15 18.44
N LYS A 213 23.65 32.39 18.75
CA LYS A 213 24.17 33.17 19.89
C LYS A 213 23.88 32.49 21.23
N GLU A 214 22.65 32.01 21.43
CA GLU A 214 22.23 31.27 22.63
C GLU A 214 23.07 29.99 22.83
N ARG A 215 23.53 29.37 21.74
CA ARG A 215 24.31 28.13 21.72
C ARG A 215 25.82 28.33 21.64
N GLY A 216 26.29 29.57 21.46
CA GLY A 216 27.71 29.91 21.34
C GLY A 216 28.37 29.44 20.04
N VAL A 217 27.64 29.46 18.92
CA VAL A 217 28.16 29.08 17.58
C VAL A 217 28.48 30.36 16.79
N ASP A 218 29.74 30.76 16.75
CA ASP A 218 30.24 31.98 16.09
C ASP A 218 31.35 31.72 15.05
N CYS A 219 31.63 30.45 14.75
CA CYS A 219 32.66 30.01 13.81
C CYS A 219 32.13 29.09 12.70
N HIS A 220 30.81 29.09 12.51
CA HIS A 220 30.11 28.28 11.51
C HIS A 220 28.98 29.09 10.87
N PRO A 221 29.32 30.11 10.05
CA PRO A 221 28.31 30.99 9.48
C PRO A 221 27.39 30.24 8.50
N THR A 222 26.08 30.45 8.63
CA THR A 222 25.10 29.89 7.70
C THR A 222 24.99 30.76 6.45
N GLN A 223 25.21 30.19 5.27
CA GLN A 223 25.07 30.91 4.00
C GLN A 223 23.59 31.12 3.64
N VAL A 224 23.18 32.36 3.42
CA VAL A 224 21.80 32.70 3.03
C VAL A 224 21.78 33.15 1.58
N ILE A 225 21.16 32.34 0.72
CA ILE A 225 20.96 32.68 -0.70
C ILE A 225 19.63 33.40 -0.84
N VAL A 226 19.66 34.73 -0.80
CA VAL A 226 18.47 35.58 -0.81
C VAL A 226 17.92 35.68 -2.24
N PRO A 227 16.65 35.31 -2.50
CA PRO A 227 16.06 35.40 -3.84
C PRO A 227 15.68 36.85 -4.16
N LEU A 228 16.53 37.53 -4.92
CA LEU A 228 16.29 38.86 -5.47
C LEU A 228 15.66 38.75 -6.88
N SER A 229 15.24 39.88 -7.43
CA SER A 229 14.53 39.95 -8.70
C SER A 229 15.09 41.09 -9.57
N PRO A 230 15.27 40.87 -10.88
CA PRO A 230 15.62 41.95 -11.82
C PRO A 230 14.42 42.87 -12.08
N ASN A 231 13.19 42.42 -11.78
CA ASN A 231 11.98 43.22 -11.87
C ASN A 231 11.85 44.18 -10.68
N ARG A 232 11.84 45.48 -10.96
CA ARG A 232 11.65 46.58 -10.01
C ARG A 232 10.33 47.34 -10.27
N GLY A 233 9.28 46.60 -10.63
CA GLY A 233 8.00 47.15 -11.09
C GLY A 233 7.93 47.31 -12.62
N THR A 234 8.86 46.69 -13.36
CA THR A 234 8.99 46.75 -14.82
C THR A 234 7.85 46.04 -15.55
N PHE A 235 7.25 45.01 -14.93
CA PHE A 235 6.11 44.28 -15.52
C PHE A 235 4.76 44.96 -15.27
N GLY A 236 4.57 45.57 -14.09
CA GLY A 236 3.28 46.08 -13.63
C GLY A 236 2.29 44.98 -13.22
N GLY A 237 1.36 45.30 -12.32
CA GLY A 237 0.31 44.37 -11.88
C GLY A 237 0.80 43.17 -11.05
N ASP A 238 1.95 43.27 -10.40
CA ASP A 238 2.57 42.23 -9.57
C ASP A 238 2.37 42.44 -8.05
N GLY A 239 1.42 43.30 -7.67
CA GLY A 239 1.04 43.56 -6.29
C GLY A 239 2.17 44.19 -5.48
N LEU A 240 2.61 43.49 -4.43
CA LEU A 240 3.72 43.91 -3.54
C LEU A 240 5.01 43.09 -3.76
N TYR A 241 5.11 42.38 -4.89
CA TYR A 241 6.25 41.51 -5.20
C TYR A 241 7.54 42.30 -5.36
N SER A 242 7.53 43.36 -6.17
CA SER A 242 8.68 44.25 -6.40
C SER A 242 9.22 44.84 -5.11
N GLU A 243 8.32 45.32 -4.24
CA GLU A 243 8.62 45.92 -2.94
C GLU A 243 9.27 44.90 -2.00
N SER A 244 8.77 43.65 -2.00
CA SER A 244 9.39 42.56 -1.24
C SER A 244 10.80 42.27 -1.72
N LYS A 245 11.00 42.13 -3.04
CA LYS A 245 12.30 41.75 -3.60
C LYS A 245 13.34 42.85 -3.48
N LEU A 246 12.94 44.11 -3.67
CA LEU A 246 13.80 45.26 -3.46
C LEU A 246 14.16 45.43 -1.97
N GLY A 247 13.18 45.23 -1.07
CA GLY A 247 13.41 45.30 0.38
C GLY A 247 14.39 44.25 0.91
N LEU A 248 14.58 43.14 0.20
CA LEU A 248 15.57 42.11 0.54
C LEU A 248 17.00 42.53 0.19
N GLU A 249 17.22 43.45 -0.75
CA GLU A 249 18.57 43.97 -1.07
C GLU A 249 19.23 44.63 0.16
N ALA A 250 18.42 45.16 1.08
CA ALA A 250 18.92 45.75 2.32
C ALA A 250 19.71 44.75 3.20
N LEU A 251 19.47 43.44 3.08
CA LEU A 251 20.23 42.42 3.80
C LEU A 251 21.73 42.44 3.45
N LEU A 252 22.07 42.75 2.19
CA LEU A 252 23.46 42.83 1.75
C LEU A 252 24.22 43.94 2.50
N TYR A 253 23.59 45.09 2.72
CA TYR A 253 24.19 46.20 3.47
C TYR A 253 24.14 45.99 4.99
N ARG A 254 23.09 45.33 5.49
CA ARG A 254 22.97 45.01 6.92
C ARG A 254 23.98 43.98 7.38
N ALA A 255 24.40 43.08 6.49
CA ALA A 255 25.49 42.14 6.77
C ALA A 255 26.81 42.86 7.11
N GLU A 256 27.08 44.04 6.54
CA GLU A 256 28.28 44.83 6.85
C GLU A 256 28.09 45.78 8.05
N SER A 257 26.85 46.22 8.32
CA SER A 257 26.56 47.25 9.33
C SER A 257 26.06 46.71 10.67
N GLU A 258 25.74 45.42 10.77
CA GLU A 258 25.27 44.76 11.99
C GLU A 258 26.19 43.62 12.46
N SER A 259 26.15 43.30 13.75
CA SER A 259 27.06 42.33 14.42
C SER A 259 26.71 40.86 14.21
N TRP A 260 26.12 40.50 13.08
CA TRP A 260 25.79 39.12 12.73
C TRP A 260 26.40 38.66 11.41
N GLY A 261 26.80 39.58 10.54
CA GLY A 261 27.44 39.23 9.27
C GLY A 261 28.85 38.68 9.49
N GLY A 262 29.21 37.65 8.73
CA GLY A 262 30.52 36.98 8.81
C GLY A 262 30.61 35.94 9.92
N ASP A 263 30.19 36.27 11.15
CA ASP A 263 30.31 35.37 12.31
C ASP A 263 29.18 34.31 12.37
N TYR A 264 27.95 34.71 12.02
CA TYR A 264 26.74 33.86 12.18
C TYR A 264 26.07 33.56 10.83
N ILE A 265 26.00 34.56 9.95
CA ILE A 265 25.38 34.44 8.63
C ILE A 265 26.26 35.13 7.59
N SER A 266 26.40 34.47 6.43
CA SER A 266 26.93 35.07 5.20
C SER A 266 25.82 35.27 4.18
N VAL A 267 25.83 36.37 3.41
CA VAL A 267 24.72 36.74 2.52
C VAL A 267 25.13 36.70 1.06
N CYS A 268 24.43 35.88 0.27
CA CYS A 268 24.50 35.86 -1.19
C CYS A 268 23.16 36.31 -1.76
N GLY A 269 23.09 37.52 -2.32
CA GLY A 269 21.93 37.96 -3.08
C GLY A 269 21.94 37.33 -4.46
N ALA A 270 20.93 36.55 -4.82
CA ALA A 270 20.80 35.95 -6.15
C ALA A 270 19.67 36.63 -6.92
N ILE A 271 19.99 37.41 -7.95
CA ILE A 271 19.01 38.02 -8.86
C ILE A 271 18.52 36.93 -9.80
N ILE A 272 17.32 36.39 -9.55
CA ILE A 272 16.77 35.28 -10.33
C ILE A 272 16.10 35.82 -11.60
N GLY A 273 16.65 35.47 -12.76
CA GLY A 273 16.11 35.81 -14.07
C GLY A 273 14.84 35.03 -14.44
N TRP A 274 14.36 35.26 -15.67
CA TRP A 274 13.16 34.62 -16.19
C TRP A 274 13.34 33.10 -16.24
N THR A 275 12.62 32.37 -15.38
CA THR A 275 12.72 30.90 -15.30
C THR A 275 11.43 30.24 -15.76
N ARG A 276 11.50 29.60 -16.94
CA ARG A 276 10.40 28.98 -17.70
C ARG A 276 9.74 27.81 -16.96
N SER A 277 8.49 27.52 -17.31
CA SER A 277 7.69 26.38 -16.80
C SER A 277 7.42 26.38 -15.29
N THR A 278 7.94 27.36 -14.55
CA THR A 278 7.69 27.54 -13.12
C THR A 278 6.27 28.06 -12.86
N ARG A 279 5.68 27.76 -11.70
CA ARG A 279 4.31 28.21 -11.37
C ARG A 279 4.09 29.72 -11.54
N LEU A 280 5.12 30.53 -11.28
CA LEU A 280 5.05 31.99 -11.43
C LEU A 280 5.09 32.44 -12.89
N MET A 281 5.85 31.75 -13.75
CA MET A 281 6.14 32.21 -15.11
C MET A 281 5.44 31.40 -16.21
N ARG A 282 4.76 30.30 -15.89
CA ARG A 282 4.12 29.40 -16.86
C ARG A 282 3.16 30.10 -17.81
N THR A 283 2.40 31.08 -17.31
CA THR A 283 1.47 31.88 -18.13
C THR A 283 2.17 32.78 -19.16
N ASN A 284 3.47 33.01 -18.99
CA ASN A 284 4.33 33.80 -19.85
C ASN A 284 5.28 32.94 -20.70
N ASP A 285 5.27 31.60 -20.57
CA ASP A 285 6.14 30.71 -21.36
C ASP A 285 5.96 30.93 -22.87
N ILE A 286 4.73 31.21 -23.32
CA ILE A 286 4.42 31.45 -24.73
C ILE A 286 5.12 32.68 -25.32
N VAL A 287 5.49 33.68 -24.50
CA VAL A 287 6.19 34.89 -24.96
C VAL A 287 7.70 34.83 -24.71
N ALA A 288 8.19 33.80 -24.02
CA ALA A 288 9.61 33.68 -23.67
C ALA A 288 10.53 33.67 -24.90
N GLU A 289 10.11 33.06 -26.01
CA GLU A 289 10.87 33.09 -27.28
C GLU A 289 11.05 34.52 -27.82
N SER A 290 9.99 35.34 -27.73
CA SER A 290 10.05 36.75 -28.14
C SER A 290 10.90 37.58 -27.19
N VAL A 291 10.94 37.25 -25.91
CA VAL A 291 11.85 37.93 -24.97
C VAL A 291 13.30 37.58 -25.30
N GLU A 292 13.60 36.33 -25.64
CA GLU A 292 14.96 35.95 -26.07
C GLU A 292 15.40 36.61 -27.38
N SER A 293 14.48 36.93 -28.29
CA SER A 293 14.84 37.61 -29.55
C SER A 293 15.31 39.06 -29.33
N HIS A 294 15.13 39.61 -28.13
CA HIS A 294 15.57 40.96 -27.74
C HIS A 294 16.89 40.97 -26.94
N GLY A 295 17.64 39.85 -26.93
CA GLY A 295 18.98 39.80 -26.32
C GLY A 295 18.99 39.48 -24.81
N VAL A 296 17.89 38.93 -24.29
CA VAL A 296 17.74 38.43 -22.90
C VAL A 296 17.81 36.90 -22.90
N LEU A 297 18.46 36.29 -21.92
CA LEU A 297 18.47 34.83 -21.75
C LEU A 297 17.39 34.38 -20.76
N THR A 298 16.58 33.38 -21.13
CA THR A 298 15.65 32.72 -20.20
C THR A 298 16.15 31.33 -19.81
N PHE A 299 15.88 30.93 -18.57
CA PHE A 299 16.40 29.70 -17.98
C PHE A 299 15.31 28.64 -17.80
N SER A 300 15.68 27.37 -17.89
CA SER A 300 14.89 26.28 -17.32
C SER A 300 15.05 26.25 -15.79
N ALA A 301 14.15 25.55 -15.10
CA ALA A 301 14.28 25.39 -13.65
C ALA A 301 15.58 24.66 -13.25
N GLU A 302 16.08 23.74 -14.07
CA GLU A 302 17.33 23.01 -13.83
C GLU A 302 18.56 23.91 -14.03
N GLU A 303 18.58 24.74 -15.07
CA GLU A 303 19.64 25.72 -15.33
C GLU A 303 19.75 26.73 -14.18
N MET A 304 18.62 27.28 -13.73
CA MET A 304 18.59 28.21 -12.60
C MET A 304 18.97 27.54 -11.28
N ALA A 305 18.53 26.29 -11.05
CA ALA A 305 18.92 25.54 -9.86
C ALA A 305 20.43 25.28 -9.82
N PHE A 306 21.05 24.96 -10.96
CA PHE A 306 22.50 24.83 -11.06
C PHE A 306 23.21 26.14 -10.72
N ASN A 307 22.73 27.29 -11.22
CA ASN A 307 23.30 28.60 -10.87
C ASN A 307 23.27 28.86 -9.36
N VAL A 308 22.13 28.59 -8.72
CA VAL A 308 21.96 28.78 -7.27
C VAL A 308 22.90 27.86 -6.49
N VAL A 309 22.94 26.58 -6.83
CA VAL A 309 23.73 25.57 -6.13
C VAL A 309 25.24 25.76 -6.36
N ALA A 310 25.65 26.34 -7.49
CA ALA A 310 27.06 26.71 -7.72
C ALA A 310 27.58 27.76 -6.73
N MET A 311 26.71 28.60 -6.14
CA MET A 311 27.08 29.54 -5.08
C MET A 311 27.35 28.86 -3.73
N MET A 312 27.01 27.58 -3.59
CA MET A 312 27.27 26.76 -2.40
C MET A 312 28.56 25.95 -2.53
N ASP A 313 29.29 26.08 -3.64
CA ASP A 313 30.62 25.50 -3.76
C ASP A 313 31.57 26.15 -2.74
N PRO A 314 32.52 25.41 -2.13
CA PRO A 314 33.40 25.94 -1.09
C PRO A 314 34.10 27.26 -1.45
N ILE A 315 34.48 27.45 -2.72
CA ILE A 315 35.12 28.69 -3.19
C ILE A 315 34.16 29.90 -3.08
N MET A 316 32.87 29.68 -3.35
CA MET A 316 31.84 30.72 -3.28
C MET A 316 31.37 30.95 -1.84
N VAL A 317 31.32 29.90 -1.02
CA VAL A 317 31.01 30.01 0.41
C VAL A 317 32.07 30.86 1.12
N GLU A 318 33.35 30.56 0.92
CA GLU A 318 34.48 31.35 1.47
C GLU A 318 34.39 32.82 1.02
N LEU A 319 34.03 33.06 -0.24
CA LEU A 319 33.82 34.42 -0.73
C LEU A 319 32.69 35.13 0.03
N CYS A 320 31.55 34.47 0.24
CA CYS A 320 30.41 35.03 0.98
C CYS A 320 30.71 35.28 2.46
N GLU A 321 31.59 34.50 3.08
CA GLU A 321 32.04 34.71 4.47
C GLU A 321 32.88 35.98 4.61
N THR A 322 33.68 36.31 3.59
CA THR A 322 34.52 37.52 3.61
C THR A 322 33.76 38.81 3.29
N GLN A 323 32.77 38.75 2.40
CA GLN A 323 31.98 39.91 1.99
C GLN A 323 30.64 39.46 1.38
N PRO A 324 29.57 40.29 1.45
CA PRO A 324 28.33 39.99 0.76
C PRO A 324 28.54 39.94 -0.76
N VAL A 325 27.90 38.97 -1.43
CA VAL A 325 28.00 38.78 -2.87
C VAL A 325 26.64 38.98 -3.52
N LEU A 326 26.61 39.71 -4.63
CA LEU A 326 25.42 39.83 -5.48
C LEU A 326 25.64 39.05 -6.78
N ALA A 327 25.04 37.87 -6.87
CA ALA A 327 25.04 37.03 -8.04
C ALA A 327 23.90 37.45 -8.99
N ASP A 328 24.26 37.98 -10.15
CA ASP A 328 23.33 38.33 -11.21
C ASP A 328 23.08 37.13 -12.12
N PHE A 329 21.97 36.44 -11.88
CA PHE A 329 21.43 35.39 -12.75
C PHE A 329 20.22 35.91 -13.54
N GLY A 330 20.16 37.23 -13.78
CA GLY A 330 19.03 37.91 -14.40
C GLY A 330 18.88 37.66 -15.91
N GLY A 331 19.91 37.13 -16.58
CA GLY A 331 19.89 36.89 -18.03
C GLY A 331 19.85 38.19 -18.85
N ALA A 332 20.39 39.29 -18.31
CA ALA A 332 20.28 40.65 -18.85
C ALA A 332 18.85 41.24 -18.90
N LEU A 333 17.87 40.64 -18.21
CA LEU A 333 16.49 41.12 -18.18
C LEU A 333 16.34 42.55 -17.62
N GLU A 334 17.16 42.93 -16.64
CA GLU A 334 17.19 44.29 -16.07
C GLU A 334 17.50 45.37 -17.13
N CYS A 335 18.18 45.00 -18.22
CA CYS A 335 18.56 45.91 -19.30
C CYS A 335 17.47 46.08 -20.38
N LEU A 336 16.38 45.32 -20.31
CA LEU A 336 15.26 45.43 -21.26
C LEU A 336 14.26 46.49 -20.77
N THR A 337 14.39 47.71 -21.27
CA THR A 337 13.61 48.88 -20.81
C THR A 337 12.11 48.78 -21.08
N ASP A 338 11.71 48.16 -22.20
CA ASP A 338 10.31 48.10 -22.66
C ASP A 338 9.73 46.68 -22.58
N CYS A 339 10.13 45.90 -21.56
CA CYS A 339 9.77 44.48 -21.43
C CYS A 339 8.24 44.23 -21.47
N SER A 340 7.44 45.08 -20.82
CA SER A 340 5.98 44.98 -20.83
C SER A 340 5.38 45.19 -22.23
N GLU A 341 5.93 46.11 -23.02
CA GLU A 341 5.51 46.36 -24.39
C GLU A 341 5.89 45.19 -25.31
N VAL A 342 7.13 44.68 -25.20
CA VAL A 342 7.60 43.49 -25.92
C VAL A 342 6.71 42.28 -25.65
N MET A 343 6.34 42.03 -24.39
CA MET A 343 5.45 40.93 -24.03
C MET A 343 4.03 41.13 -24.57
N SER A 344 3.50 42.35 -24.48
CA SER A 344 2.15 42.69 -24.96
C SER A 344 2.05 42.55 -26.48
N GLU A 345 3.06 43.01 -27.21
CA GLU A 345 3.14 42.87 -28.66
C GLU A 345 3.25 41.39 -29.07
N ALA A 346 4.15 40.62 -28.45
CA ALA A 346 4.29 39.19 -28.71
C ALA A 346 2.98 38.44 -28.45
N ARG A 347 2.29 38.75 -27.34
CA ARG A 347 1.00 38.13 -27.01
C ARG A 347 -0.07 38.48 -28.04
N ARG A 348 -0.11 39.74 -28.50
CA ARG A 348 -1.04 40.18 -29.56
C ARG A 348 -0.77 39.47 -30.88
N GLU A 349 0.49 39.33 -31.27
CA GLU A 349 0.88 38.63 -32.51
C GLU A 349 0.51 37.14 -32.48
N ILE A 350 0.85 36.44 -31.40
CA ILE A 350 0.51 35.03 -31.21
C ILE A 350 -1.00 34.83 -31.23
N GLN A 351 -1.74 35.70 -30.52
CA GLN A 351 -3.20 35.62 -30.47
C GLN A 351 -3.85 35.92 -31.83
N PHE A 352 -3.31 36.89 -32.57
CA PHE A 352 -3.73 37.20 -33.93
C PHE A 352 -3.52 35.99 -34.85
N LEU A 353 -2.33 35.41 -34.87
CA LEU A 353 -2.02 34.20 -35.65
C LEU A 353 -2.93 33.02 -35.29
N SER A 354 -3.14 32.75 -33.99
CA SER A 354 -4.06 31.71 -33.51
C SER A 354 -5.49 31.95 -34.00
N THR A 355 -6.01 33.16 -33.82
CA THR A 355 -7.38 33.50 -34.23
C THR A 355 -7.55 33.42 -35.75
N THR A 356 -6.58 33.92 -36.51
CA THR A 356 -6.57 33.82 -37.98
C THR A 356 -6.56 32.38 -38.44
N LYS A 357 -5.69 31.53 -37.89
CA LYS A 357 -5.63 30.10 -38.24
C LYS A 357 -6.89 29.35 -37.83
N GLN A 358 -7.43 29.58 -36.64
CA GLN A 358 -8.72 29.00 -36.23
C GLN A 358 -9.86 29.40 -37.17
N THR A 359 -9.87 30.65 -37.64
CA THR A 359 -10.86 31.14 -38.59
C THR A 359 -10.69 30.48 -39.96
N ILE A 360 -9.47 30.39 -40.47
CA ILE A 360 -9.16 29.67 -41.72
C ILE A 360 -9.53 28.19 -41.62
N TYR A 361 -9.21 27.53 -40.50
CA TYR A 361 -9.52 26.13 -40.27
C TYR A 361 -11.03 25.90 -40.23
N LYS A 362 -11.78 26.72 -39.51
CA LYS A 362 -13.25 26.68 -39.47
C LYS A 362 -13.86 26.90 -40.86
N GLU A 363 -13.36 27.88 -41.61
CA GLU A 363 -13.90 28.20 -42.93
C GLU A 363 -13.53 27.16 -43.98
N ARG A 364 -12.30 26.60 -43.96
CA ARG A 364 -11.92 25.45 -44.79
C ARG A 364 -12.75 24.21 -44.45
N THR A 365 -13.00 23.96 -43.16
CA THR A 365 -13.86 22.84 -42.73
C THR A 365 -15.27 23.06 -43.30
N ARG A 366 -15.81 24.28 -43.21
CA ARG A 366 -17.12 24.64 -43.75
C ARG A 366 -17.18 24.57 -45.29
N GLU A 367 -16.14 25.02 -45.97
CA GLU A 367 -15.99 24.95 -47.42
C GLU A 367 -15.94 23.48 -47.88
N GLN A 368 -15.16 22.63 -47.21
CA GLN A 368 -15.14 21.19 -47.46
C GLN A 368 -16.51 20.54 -47.21
N GLU A 369 -17.21 20.92 -46.13
CA GLU A 369 -18.59 20.48 -45.86
C GLU A 369 -19.59 20.96 -46.93
N MET A 370 -19.35 22.09 -47.59
CA MET A 370 -20.20 22.60 -48.68
C MET A 370 -19.90 21.93 -50.03
N ILE A 371 -18.62 21.73 -50.37
CA ILE A 371 -18.18 21.14 -51.66
C ILE A 371 -18.46 19.64 -51.71
N HIS A 372 -18.13 18.92 -50.64
CA HIS A 372 -18.21 17.46 -50.60
C HIS A 372 -19.45 16.94 -49.87
N GLY A 373 -20.34 17.85 -49.43
CA GLY A 373 -21.33 17.57 -48.38
C GLY A 373 -20.63 17.40 -47.03
N LYS A 374 -21.38 17.46 -45.92
CA LYS A 374 -20.83 16.97 -44.65
C LYS A 374 -20.32 15.55 -44.93
N PRO A 375 -19.01 15.28 -44.79
CA PRO A 375 -18.53 13.92 -44.95
C PRO A 375 -19.42 13.09 -44.05
N SER A 376 -19.98 12.00 -44.60
CA SER A 376 -20.63 11.02 -43.75
C SER A 376 -19.54 10.63 -42.77
N ARG A 377 -19.56 11.20 -41.56
CA ARG A 377 -18.92 10.58 -40.42
C ARG A 377 -19.70 9.28 -40.36
N VAL A 378 -19.17 8.26 -41.03
CA VAL A 378 -19.16 6.94 -40.47
C VAL A 378 -18.48 7.20 -39.13
N ARG A 379 -19.27 7.61 -38.13
CA ARG A 379 -18.91 7.38 -36.74
C ARG A 379 -18.65 5.89 -36.79
N GLN A 380 -17.37 5.51 -36.81
CA GLN A 380 -17.04 4.17 -36.38
C GLN A 380 -17.82 4.06 -35.07
N PRO A 381 -18.80 3.14 -34.98
CA PRO A 381 -19.55 2.99 -33.75
C PRO A 381 -18.50 2.88 -32.65
N SER A 382 -18.58 3.76 -31.64
CA SER A 382 -17.64 3.66 -30.54
C SER A 382 -17.79 2.25 -29.99
N LEU A 383 -16.73 1.46 -30.09
CA LEU A 383 -16.69 0.15 -29.47
C LEU A 383 -16.48 0.43 -28.00
N ASP A 384 -17.57 0.64 -27.28
CA ASP A 384 -17.55 0.88 -25.85
C ASP A 384 -17.13 -0.43 -25.18
N PRO A 385 -15.91 -0.53 -24.58
CA PRO A 385 -15.49 -1.73 -23.87
C PRO A 385 -16.48 -2.08 -22.76
N ARG A 386 -16.75 -3.39 -22.62
CA ARG A 386 -17.54 -3.98 -21.53
C ARG A 386 -16.62 -4.82 -20.65
N ALA A 387 -16.94 -4.88 -19.36
CA ALA A 387 -16.26 -5.75 -18.42
C ALA A 387 -16.48 -7.21 -18.81
N THR A 388 -15.43 -8.01 -18.64
CA THR A 388 -15.52 -9.47 -18.69
C THR A 388 -15.17 -10.00 -17.31
N LEU A 389 -16.18 -10.48 -16.59
CA LEU A 389 -16.00 -11.11 -15.29
C LEU A 389 -15.37 -12.48 -15.47
N ARG A 390 -14.19 -12.69 -14.89
CA ARG A 390 -13.44 -13.94 -14.94
C ARG A 390 -12.91 -14.27 -13.56
N VAL A 391 -12.66 -15.55 -13.32
CA VAL A 391 -12.11 -16.01 -12.05
C VAL A 391 -10.61 -15.72 -11.96
N GLY A 392 -9.89 -15.78 -13.08
CA GLY A 392 -8.45 -15.49 -13.16
C GLY A 392 -7.55 -16.72 -12.93
N PHE A 393 -7.76 -17.77 -13.74
CA PHE A 393 -6.99 -19.02 -13.71
C PHE A 393 -5.52 -18.86 -14.16
N PRO A 394 -4.61 -19.77 -13.75
CA PRO A 394 -3.24 -19.75 -14.21
C PRO A 394 -3.14 -20.11 -15.69
N SER A 395 -2.16 -19.52 -16.39
CA SER A 395 -1.85 -19.91 -17.76
C SER A 395 -1.13 -21.27 -17.77
N LEU A 396 -1.53 -22.15 -18.69
CA LEU A 396 -0.95 -23.48 -18.84
C LEU A 396 0.04 -23.47 -20.02
N PRO A 397 1.33 -23.80 -19.79
CA PRO A 397 2.32 -23.99 -20.85
C PRO A 397 1.84 -24.88 -22.00
N LEU A 398 2.37 -24.69 -23.20
CA LEU A 398 2.02 -25.51 -24.37
C LEU A 398 2.58 -26.93 -24.28
N SER A 399 3.77 -27.07 -23.72
CA SER A 399 4.47 -28.32 -23.45
C SER A 399 5.04 -28.31 -22.03
N ASN A 400 5.29 -29.50 -21.48
CA ASN A 400 6.14 -29.69 -20.32
C ASN A 400 7.60 -29.60 -20.79
N GLU A 401 8.15 -28.41 -21.02
CA GLU A 401 9.53 -28.31 -21.53
C GLU A 401 10.56 -28.95 -20.55
N ASP A 402 11.34 -29.89 -21.08
CA ASP A 402 12.38 -30.74 -20.45
C ASP A 402 13.67 -29.99 -20.04
N ALA A 403 13.57 -28.81 -19.44
CA ALA A 403 14.76 -28.06 -19.01
C ALA A 403 15.33 -28.49 -17.64
N LEU A 404 14.72 -29.45 -16.94
CA LEU A 404 15.19 -29.94 -15.64
C LEU A 404 16.27 -31.01 -15.83
N SER A 405 17.38 -30.64 -16.46
CA SER A 405 18.52 -31.54 -16.64
C SER A 405 19.17 -31.90 -15.30
N ALA A 406 19.28 -33.20 -15.06
CA ALA A 406 19.96 -33.92 -13.99
C ALA A 406 21.10 -33.16 -13.27
N GLN A 407 20.86 -32.73 -12.02
CA GLN A 407 21.90 -32.19 -11.15
C GLN A 407 21.98 -32.81 -9.74
N PHE A 408 21.02 -33.63 -9.30
CA PHE A 408 20.95 -34.01 -7.88
C PHE A 408 20.99 -35.50 -7.52
N GLY A 409 20.92 -36.45 -8.48
CA GLY A 409 21.04 -37.88 -8.18
C GLY A 409 20.06 -38.44 -7.13
N LEU A 410 19.04 -37.66 -6.74
CA LEU A 410 17.95 -38.05 -5.86
C LEU A 410 16.86 -38.72 -6.69
N ASN A 411 16.22 -39.77 -6.17
CA ASN A 411 14.97 -40.27 -6.75
C ASN A 411 13.98 -39.10 -6.75
N THR A 412 13.53 -38.67 -7.94
CA THR A 412 12.51 -37.64 -8.10
C THR A 412 11.30 -38.02 -7.25
N ALA A 413 10.78 -37.07 -6.47
CA ALA A 413 9.55 -37.27 -5.73
C ALA A 413 8.43 -37.67 -6.72
N ASP A 414 7.57 -38.60 -6.31
CA ASP A 414 6.44 -39.00 -7.16
C ASP A 414 5.55 -37.77 -7.39
N PRO A 415 5.35 -37.32 -8.64
CA PRO A 415 4.44 -36.21 -8.93
C PRO A 415 3.04 -36.46 -8.37
N ALA A 416 2.63 -37.71 -8.19
CA ALA A 416 1.35 -38.07 -7.59
C ALA A 416 1.24 -37.67 -6.12
N ASP A 417 2.34 -37.61 -5.37
CA ASP A 417 2.33 -37.34 -3.92
C ASP A 417 2.53 -35.87 -3.54
N GLN A 418 2.78 -35.01 -4.52
CA GLN A 418 2.89 -33.57 -4.32
C GLN A 418 1.56 -32.97 -3.82
N ILE A 419 1.64 -31.90 -3.04
CA ILE A 419 0.45 -31.19 -2.52
C ILE A 419 0.33 -29.86 -3.24
N VAL A 420 -0.83 -29.65 -3.85
CA VAL A 420 -1.07 -28.50 -4.73
C VAL A 420 -2.22 -27.64 -4.24
N VAL A 421 -2.12 -26.34 -4.47
CA VAL A 421 -3.24 -25.41 -4.33
C VAL A 421 -4.01 -25.36 -5.64
N VAL A 422 -5.26 -25.80 -5.62
CA VAL A 422 -6.12 -25.86 -6.81
C VAL A 422 -7.15 -24.75 -6.88
N GLY A 423 -7.46 -24.11 -5.76
CA GLY A 423 -8.36 -22.97 -5.71
C GLY A 423 -8.09 -22.12 -4.48
N PHE A 424 -8.44 -20.85 -4.55
CA PHE A 424 -8.38 -19.93 -3.43
C PHE A 424 -9.39 -18.80 -3.55
N SER A 425 -9.77 -18.23 -2.42
CA SER A 425 -10.45 -16.94 -2.36
C SER A 425 -10.14 -16.22 -1.06
N GLU A 426 -10.53 -14.96 -1.01
CA GLU A 426 -10.62 -14.18 0.21
C GLU A 426 -11.80 -13.23 0.11
N LEU A 427 -12.32 -12.84 1.25
CA LEU A 427 -13.22 -11.71 1.39
C LEU A 427 -12.66 -10.83 2.51
N GLY A 428 -12.18 -9.65 2.13
CA GLY A 428 -11.49 -8.72 3.02
C GLY A 428 -11.75 -7.27 2.64
N PRO A 429 -10.90 -6.32 3.09
CA PRO A 429 -11.18 -4.88 2.96
C PRO A 429 -11.26 -4.35 1.53
N TYR A 430 -10.66 -5.06 0.59
CA TYR A 430 -10.74 -4.75 -0.84
C TYR A 430 -11.66 -5.71 -1.61
N GLY A 431 -12.58 -6.39 -0.93
CA GLY A 431 -13.51 -7.32 -1.56
C GLY A 431 -12.87 -8.69 -1.77
N SER A 432 -12.90 -9.18 -3.01
CA SER A 432 -12.38 -10.49 -3.39
C SER A 432 -10.86 -10.49 -3.55
N ALA A 433 -10.28 -11.69 -3.74
CA ALA A 433 -8.86 -11.82 -4.06
C ALA A 433 -8.47 -11.13 -5.38
N ARG A 434 -9.41 -10.98 -6.33
CA ARG A 434 -9.17 -10.34 -7.64
C ARG A 434 -9.03 -8.84 -7.48
N THR A 435 -10.01 -8.21 -6.84
CA THR A 435 -10.04 -6.75 -6.64
C THR A 435 -8.94 -6.31 -5.68
N ARG A 436 -8.65 -7.10 -4.64
CA ARG A 436 -7.48 -6.86 -3.76
C ARG A 436 -6.17 -6.94 -4.54
N TRP A 437 -6.00 -7.90 -5.44
CA TRP A 437 -4.78 -8.02 -6.23
C TRP A 437 -4.56 -6.88 -7.21
N GLU A 438 -5.61 -6.37 -7.86
CA GLU A 438 -5.50 -5.20 -8.74
C GLU A 438 -5.01 -3.97 -7.96
N ILE A 439 -5.55 -3.75 -6.75
CA ILE A 439 -5.05 -2.68 -5.89
C ILE A 439 -3.64 -2.97 -5.38
N GLU A 440 -3.34 -4.19 -4.93
CA GLU A 440 -2.03 -4.56 -4.40
C GLU A 440 -0.92 -4.41 -5.44
N SER A 441 -1.14 -4.91 -6.66
CA SER A 441 -0.14 -4.88 -7.74
C SER A 441 -0.10 -3.54 -8.48
N GLN A 442 -1.25 -2.96 -8.85
CA GLN A 442 -1.35 -1.82 -9.78
C GLN A 442 -1.86 -0.52 -9.15
N ASN A 443 -2.38 -0.55 -7.92
CA ASN A 443 -3.01 0.60 -7.24
C ASN A 443 -4.25 1.16 -7.94
N ARG A 444 -4.90 0.36 -8.80
CA ARG A 444 -6.06 0.79 -9.58
C ARG A 444 -6.88 -0.43 -9.97
N LEU A 445 -8.20 -0.29 -9.94
CA LEU A 445 -9.11 -1.30 -10.45
C LEU A 445 -9.19 -1.24 -11.98
N SER A 446 -9.27 -2.40 -12.61
CA SER A 446 -9.66 -2.53 -14.01
C SER A 446 -11.15 -2.23 -14.18
N LEU A 447 -11.64 -2.16 -15.43
CA LEU A 447 -13.07 -2.05 -15.69
C LEU A 447 -13.86 -3.20 -15.05
N SER A 448 -13.34 -4.43 -15.14
CA SER A 448 -13.94 -5.59 -14.46
C SER A 448 -13.87 -5.46 -12.94
N GLY A 449 -12.76 -4.94 -12.40
CA GLY A 449 -12.60 -4.69 -10.97
C GLY A 449 -13.60 -3.66 -10.43
N PHE A 450 -13.87 -2.58 -11.18
CA PHE A 450 -14.90 -1.60 -10.82
C PHE A 450 -16.30 -2.20 -10.85
N VAL A 451 -16.65 -3.00 -11.86
CA VAL A 451 -17.94 -3.72 -11.93
C VAL A 451 -18.08 -4.67 -10.75
N GLU A 452 -17.05 -5.48 -10.47
CA GLU A 452 -17.08 -6.44 -9.36
C GLU A 452 -17.20 -5.74 -8.00
N MET A 453 -16.45 -4.66 -7.76
CA MET A 453 -16.56 -3.87 -6.52
C MET A 453 -17.91 -3.20 -6.38
N ALA A 454 -18.45 -2.62 -7.46
CA ALA A 454 -19.77 -2.00 -7.44
C ALA A 454 -20.88 -3.02 -7.18
N TRP A 455 -20.79 -4.23 -7.73
CA TRP A 455 -21.70 -5.34 -7.45
C TRP A 455 -21.57 -5.79 -5.99
N LEU A 456 -20.34 -6.00 -5.51
CA LEU A 456 -20.04 -6.45 -4.15
C LEU A 456 -20.56 -5.47 -3.10
N MET A 457 -20.44 -4.16 -3.36
CA MET A 457 -20.96 -3.08 -2.50
C MET A 457 -22.46 -2.82 -2.67
N GLY A 458 -23.16 -3.57 -3.53
CA GLY A 458 -24.59 -3.44 -3.78
C GLY A 458 -24.99 -2.16 -4.52
N LEU A 459 -24.05 -1.48 -5.19
CA LEU A 459 -24.27 -0.23 -5.92
C LEU A 459 -24.97 -0.47 -7.27
N ILE A 460 -24.69 -1.63 -7.87
CA ILE A 460 -25.31 -2.08 -9.11
C ILE A 460 -25.96 -3.45 -8.91
N ARG A 461 -26.95 -3.73 -9.75
CA ARG A 461 -27.60 -5.04 -9.87
C ARG A 461 -27.84 -5.37 -11.32
N HIS A 462 -27.71 -6.64 -11.68
CA HIS A 462 -28.00 -7.06 -13.04
C HIS A 462 -29.52 -7.17 -13.25
N HIS A 463 -30.00 -6.72 -14.41
CA HIS A 463 -31.39 -6.82 -14.81
C HIS A 463 -31.48 -7.60 -16.12
N ASN A 464 -32.45 -8.51 -16.23
CA ASN A 464 -32.69 -9.33 -17.42
C ASN A 464 -34.19 -9.56 -17.64
N GLU A 465 -34.98 -8.49 -17.52
CA GLU A 465 -36.43 -8.55 -17.58
C GLU A 465 -37.01 -7.29 -18.25
N ARG A 466 -38.34 -7.21 -18.33
CA ARG A 466 -39.02 -5.99 -18.77
C ARG A 466 -39.00 -4.96 -17.64
N ARG A 467 -38.57 -3.75 -17.97
CA ARG A 467 -38.59 -2.59 -17.08
C ARG A 467 -40.02 -2.09 -16.88
N THR A 468 -40.20 -1.23 -15.88
CA THR A 468 -41.48 -0.59 -15.54
C THR A 468 -42.05 0.28 -16.66
N ASP A 469 -41.21 0.74 -17.60
CA ASP A 469 -41.59 1.49 -18.81
C ASP A 469 -42.01 0.60 -20.00
N GLY A 470 -42.00 -0.73 -19.82
CA GLY A 470 -42.37 -1.72 -20.84
C GLY A 470 -41.25 -2.13 -21.79
N SER A 471 -40.08 -1.49 -21.73
CA SER A 471 -38.89 -1.87 -22.50
C SER A 471 -38.20 -3.10 -21.92
N PHE A 472 -37.60 -3.94 -22.78
CA PHE A 472 -36.77 -5.07 -22.33
C PHE A 472 -35.32 -4.61 -22.23
N TYR A 473 -34.68 -4.86 -21.09
CA TYR A 473 -33.30 -4.44 -20.86
C TYR A 473 -32.49 -5.56 -20.22
N VAL A 474 -31.28 -5.77 -20.74
CA VAL A 474 -30.29 -6.70 -20.21
C VAL A 474 -29.02 -5.92 -19.92
N GLY A 475 -28.58 -5.93 -18.65
CA GLY A 475 -27.37 -5.24 -18.22
C GLY A 475 -27.45 -4.73 -16.79
N TRP A 476 -26.45 -3.93 -16.41
CA TRP A 476 -26.35 -3.35 -15.09
C TRP A 476 -27.35 -2.21 -14.90
N CYS A 477 -27.98 -2.17 -13.73
CA CYS A 477 -28.76 -1.04 -13.27
C CYS A 477 -28.20 -0.53 -11.94
N ASP A 478 -28.30 0.77 -11.70
CA ASP A 478 -28.09 1.34 -10.37
C ASP A 478 -29.12 0.75 -9.39
N SER A 479 -28.65 0.24 -8.25
CA SER A 479 -29.49 -0.47 -7.28
C SER A 479 -30.52 0.43 -6.61
N LYS A 480 -30.25 1.74 -6.46
CA LYS A 480 -31.13 2.70 -5.76
C LYS A 480 -32.21 3.25 -6.69
N THR A 481 -31.83 3.67 -7.89
CA THR A 481 -32.68 4.36 -8.87
C THR A 481 -33.31 3.39 -9.86
N GLY A 482 -32.72 2.22 -10.06
CA GLY A 482 -33.09 1.26 -11.10
C GLY A 482 -32.70 1.70 -12.52
N ALA A 483 -32.07 2.86 -12.71
CA ALA A 483 -31.66 3.35 -14.03
C ALA A 483 -30.59 2.45 -14.66
N PRO A 484 -30.60 2.21 -15.99
CA PRO A 484 -29.51 1.52 -16.67
C PRO A 484 -28.19 2.23 -16.42
N ILE A 485 -27.11 1.48 -16.30
CA ILE A 485 -25.75 2.01 -16.23
C ILE A 485 -24.84 1.16 -17.10
N THR A 486 -24.01 1.82 -17.90
CA THR A 486 -22.99 1.14 -18.71
C THR A 486 -21.73 0.91 -17.88
N ASP A 487 -20.93 -0.09 -18.27
CA ASP A 487 -19.75 -0.49 -17.51
C ASP A 487 -18.74 0.65 -17.31
N GLN A 488 -18.60 1.56 -18.29
CA GLN A 488 -17.69 2.72 -18.21
C GLN A 488 -18.17 3.81 -17.24
N GLU A 489 -19.48 4.02 -17.16
CA GLU A 489 -20.08 5.02 -16.27
C GLU A 489 -19.93 4.63 -14.79
N ILE A 490 -19.63 3.36 -14.49
CA ILE A 490 -19.47 2.87 -13.11
C ILE A 490 -18.26 3.52 -12.42
N GLU A 491 -17.12 3.64 -13.10
CA GLU A 491 -15.94 4.31 -12.53
C GLU A 491 -16.25 5.80 -12.28
N GLU A 492 -16.83 6.48 -13.26
CA GLU A 492 -17.15 7.91 -13.14
C GLU A 492 -18.16 8.19 -12.03
N LYS A 493 -19.15 7.30 -11.86
CA LYS A 493 -20.24 7.50 -10.88
C LYS A 493 -19.89 7.02 -9.48
N TYR A 494 -19.21 5.89 -9.35
CA TYR A 494 -18.96 5.23 -8.06
C TYR A 494 -17.49 5.15 -7.66
N GLY A 495 -16.54 5.50 -8.53
CA GLY A 495 -15.10 5.35 -8.27
C GLY A 495 -14.64 6.01 -6.97
N THR A 496 -15.03 7.27 -6.74
CA THR A 496 -14.73 7.98 -5.49
C THR A 496 -15.38 7.32 -4.27
N TYR A 497 -16.64 6.88 -4.40
CA TYR A 497 -17.33 6.20 -3.31
C TYR A 497 -16.67 4.87 -2.93
N ILE A 498 -16.27 4.08 -3.93
CA ILE A 498 -15.52 2.82 -3.75
C ILE A 498 -14.20 3.12 -3.04
N GLN A 499 -13.46 4.14 -3.46
CA GLN A 499 -12.18 4.50 -2.84
C GLN A 499 -12.32 4.91 -1.37
N GLU A 500 -13.37 5.67 -1.02
CA GLU A 500 -13.61 6.16 0.36
C GLU A 500 -14.10 5.06 1.32
N HIS A 501 -14.77 4.02 0.78
CA HIS A 501 -15.48 3.01 1.58
C HIS A 501 -14.90 1.59 1.47
N THR A 502 -13.64 1.48 1.07
CA THR A 502 -12.89 0.23 0.96
C THR A 502 -11.53 0.35 1.66
N GLY A 503 -10.88 -0.77 1.91
CA GLY A 503 -9.54 -0.81 2.50
C GLY A 503 -9.49 -0.40 3.97
N VAL A 504 -8.30 0.01 4.40
CA VAL A 504 -8.05 0.55 5.73
C VAL A 504 -8.59 1.98 5.81
N ARG A 505 -9.63 2.16 6.63
CA ARG A 505 -10.33 3.44 6.79
C ARG A 505 -10.74 3.67 8.23
N ARG A 506 -11.15 4.91 8.53
CA ARG A 506 -11.77 5.22 9.83
C ARG A 506 -13.14 4.56 9.88
N MET A 507 -13.39 3.84 10.96
CA MET A 507 -14.69 3.24 11.20
C MET A 507 -15.71 4.34 11.48
N VAL A 508 -16.83 4.29 10.75
CA VAL A 508 -17.98 5.17 10.97
C VAL A 508 -19.13 4.37 11.60
N PRO A 509 -20.14 5.04 12.19
CA PRO A 509 -21.35 4.35 12.61
C PRO A 509 -21.93 3.50 11.48
N ASP A 510 -22.49 2.35 11.86
CA ASP A 510 -23.08 1.33 10.97
C ASP A 510 -22.09 0.49 10.14
N ASP A 511 -20.77 0.73 10.21
CA ASP A 511 -19.80 -0.16 9.56
C ASP A 511 -19.78 -1.54 10.25
N ILE A 512 -19.87 -1.56 11.58
CA ILE A 512 -20.10 -2.77 12.38
C ILE A 512 -21.39 -2.57 13.18
N PRO A 513 -22.43 -3.39 12.97
CA PRO A 513 -23.68 -3.28 13.71
C PRO A 513 -23.43 -3.29 15.23
N GLU A 514 -24.14 -2.44 15.97
CA GLU A 514 -24.06 -2.31 17.43
C GLU A 514 -22.71 -1.82 18.01
N TRP A 515 -21.81 -1.30 17.17
CA TRP A 515 -20.57 -0.68 17.64
C TRP A 515 -20.45 0.78 17.18
N ASP A 516 -20.59 1.70 18.12
CA ASP A 516 -20.21 3.11 17.98
C ASP A 516 -18.95 3.38 18.82
N PRO A 517 -17.77 3.58 18.19
CA PRO A 517 -16.52 3.78 18.93
C PRO A 517 -16.51 5.08 19.74
N ALA A 518 -17.37 6.05 19.43
CA ALA A 518 -17.50 7.26 20.23
C ALA A 518 -18.32 7.05 21.53
N LYS A 519 -19.08 5.95 21.62
CA LYS A 519 -20.06 5.70 22.69
C LYS A 519 -19.95 4.30 23.27
N ARG A 520 -18.74 3.88 23.65
CA ARG A 520 -18.55 2.60 24.32
C ARG A 520 -19.19 2.62 25.71
N GLN A 521 -20.18 1.75 25.92
CA GLN A 521 -20.90 1.62 27.18
C GLN A 521 -20.10 0.79 28.19
N VAL A 522 -19.89 1.33 29.38
CA VAL A 522 -19.29 0.62 30.52
C VAL A 522 -20.16 0.78 31.77
N LEU A 523 -20.11 -0.21 32.66
CA LEU A 523 -20.82 -0.16 33.94
C LEU A 523 -19.86 0.24 35.05
N GLU A 524 -20.19 1.31 35.78
CA GLU A 524 -19.48 1.71 36.99
C GLU A 524 -20.22 1.22 38.22
N GLU A 525 -19.55 0.44 39.06
CA GLU A 525 -20.10 -0.02 40.33
C GLU A 525 -20.02 1.09 41.38
N THR A 526 -21.15 1.46 41.97
CA THR A 526 -21.27 2.53 42.97
C THR A 526 -22.16 2.10 44.13
N VAL A 527 -21.75 2.46 45.35
CA VAL A 527 -22.53 2.19 46.56
C VAL A 527 -23.51 3.31 46.84
N LEU A 528 -24.78 2.97 47.03
CA LEU A 528 -25.83 3.92 47.38
C LEU A 528 -25.55 4.60 48.73
N THR A 529 -25.59 5.93 48.77
CA THR A 529 -25.47 6.71 50.00
C THR A 529 -26.82 6.95 50.69
N GLN A 530 -27.91 6.82 49.94
CA GLN A 530 -29.29 7.00 50.41
C GLN A 530 -30.18 5.89 49.84
N ASP A 531 -31.31 5.64 50.51
CA ASP A 531 -32.32 4.69 50.03
C ASP A 531 -32.94 5.21 48.72
N LEU A 532 -33.12 4.33 47.74
CA LEU A 532 -33.81 4.66 46.50
C LEU A 532 -35.33 4.77 46.72
N PRO A 533 -36.03 5.59 45.93
CA PRO A 533 -37.50 5.60 45.89
C PRO A 533 -38.07 4.21 45.63
N GLU A 534 -39.29 3.98 46.12
CA GLU A 534 -40.01 2.74 45.80
C GLU A 534 -40.41 2.72 44.34
N PHE A 535 -40.19 1.59 43.68
CA PHE A 535 -40.63 1.33 42.32
C PHE A 535 -41.33 -0.03 42.23
N GLU A 536 -42.23 -0.15 41.27
CA GLU A 536 -43.08 -1.32 41.08
C GLU A 536 -42.45 -2.30 40.08
N VAL A 537 -42.40 -3.59 40.42
CA VAL A 537 -41.92 -4.65 39.54
C VAL A 537 -42.79 -5.91 39.65
N PRO A 538 -42.75 -6.82 38.68
CA PRO A 538 -43.40 -8.13 38.79
C PRO A 538 -42.88 -8.92 39.99
N ARG A 539 -43.73 -9.80 40.54
CA ARG A 539 -43.38 -10.64 41.70
C ARG A 539 -42.03 -11.37 41.55
N ALA A 540 -41.78 -11.98 40.39
CA ALA A 540 -40.56 -12.73 40.13
C ALA A 540 -39.29 -11.85 40.25
N SER A 541 -39.33 -10.63 39.71
CA SER A 541 -38.22 -9.68 39.80
C SER A 541 -38.00 -9.18 41.23
N ALA A 542 -39.08 -8.93 41.99
CA ALA A 542 -38.98 -8.53 43.40
C ALA A 542 -38.35 -9.62 44.27
N GLU A 543 -38.75 -10.89 44.07
CA GLU A 543 -38.18 -12.04 44.75
C GLU A 543 -36.70 -12.23 44.40
N ALA A 544 -36.33 -12.08 43.11
CA ALA A 544 -34.93 -12.15 42.66
C ALA A 544 -34.05 -11.05 43.26
N LEU A 545 -34.53 -9.79 43.28
CA LEU A 545 -33.82 -8.66 43.90
C LEU A 545 -33.64 -8.86 45.41
N LYS A 546 -34.68 -9.35 46.10
CA LYS A 546 -34.62 -9.67 47.53
C LYS A 546 -33.65 -10.81 47.83
N SER A 547 -33.61 -11.83 46.97
CA SER A 547 -32.66 -12.95 47.08
C SER A 547 -31.21 -12.48 46.95
N LYS A 548 -30.91 -11.63 45.95
CA LYS A 548 -29.56 -11.11 45.70
C LYS A 548 -29.06 -10.16 46.80
N HIS A 549 -29.92 -9.27 47.31
CA HIS A 549 -29.51 -8.15 48.17
C HIS A 549 -29.95 -8.28 49.64
N GLY A 550 -30.69 -9.33 50.01
CA GLY A 550 -31.06 -9.63 51.39
C GLY A 550 -31.76 -8.46 52.09
N ASP A 551 -31.29 -8.08 53.28
CA ASP A 551 -31.91 -7.03 54.11
C ASP A 551 -31.77 -5.61 53.54
N ASN A 552 -30.90 -5.44 52.55
CA ASN A 552 -30.71 -4.19 51.83
C ASN A 552 -31.82 -3.92 50.79
N VAL A 553 -32.75 -4.86 50.58
CA VAL A 553 -33.95 -4.67 49.77
C VAL A 553 -35.20 -4.98 50.58
N ILE A 554 -36.20 -4.11 50.54
CA ILE A 554 -37.53 -4.33 51.11
C ILE A 554 -38.53 -4.49 49.97
N ILE A 555 -39.37 -5.51 50.01
CA ILE A 555 -40.45 -5.74 49.04
C ILE A 555 -41.80 -5.72 49.75
N ARG A 556 -42.83 -5.13 49.14
CA ARG A 556 -44.22 -5.13 49.63
C ARG A 556 -45.20 -5.39 48.48
N PRO A 557 -46.23 -6.23 48.65
CA PRO A 557 -47.20 -6.49 47.59
C PRO A 557 -48.08 -5.26 47.31
N CYS A 558 -48.36 -5.01 46.03
CA CYS A 558 -49.34 -4.02 45.60
C CYS A 558 -50.78 -4.54 45.77
N PRO A 559 -51.81 -3.65 45.81
CA PRO A 559 -53.20 -4.05 45.99
C PRO A 559 -53.77 -5.00 44.91
N ASN A 560 -53.15 -5.04 43.72
CA ASN A 560 -53.50 -5.91 42.60
C ASN A 560 -52.95 -7.35 42.76
N GLY A 561 -52.02 -7.60 43.69
CA GLY A 561 -51.40 -8.91 43.94
C GLY A 561 -50.42 -9.41 42.88
N GLU A 562 -50.32 -8.76 41.72
CA GLU A 562 -49.46 -9.15 40.58
C GLU A 562 -48.07 -8.51 40.64
N THR A 563 -47.96 -7.34 41.27
CA THR A 563 -46.74 -6.53 41.36
C THR A 563 -46.36 -6.22 42.81
N TYR A 564 -45.10 -5.87 43.02
CA TYR A 564 -44.51 -5.55 44.31
C TYR A 564 -43.78 -4.21 44.26
N LEU A 565 -43.94 -3.40 45.30
CA LEU A 565 -43.11 -2.23 45.56
C LEU A 565 -41.77 -2.67 46.16
N VAL A 566 -40.68 -2.30 45.49
CA VAL A 566 -39.30 -2.60 45.90
C VAL A 566 -38.63 -1.31 46.36
N ARG A 567 -38.00 -1.35 47.54
CA ARG A 567 -37.12 -0.29 48.05
C ARG A 567 -35.72 -0.84 48.24
N ILE A 568 -34.73 -0.26 47.55
CA ILE A 568 -33.31 -0.58 47.71
C ILE A 568 -32.71 0.40 48.72
N LYS A 569 -32.06 -0.09 49.76
CA LYS A 569 -31.48 0.71 50.84
C LYS A 569 -30.08 1.22 50.52
N ARG A 570 -29.67 2.28 51.21
CA ARG A 570 -28.27 2.73 51.28
C ARG A 570 -27.33 1.58 51.67
N GLY A 571 -26.10 1.63 51.19
CA GLY A 571 -25.11 0.56 51.35
C GLY A 571 -25.21 -0.56 50.31
N THR A 572 -26.24 -0.55 49.45
CA THR A 572 -26.33 -1.49 48.33
C THR A 572 -25.45 -1.02 47.17
N SER A 573 -24.69 -1.94 46.59
CA SER A 573 -23.95 -1.70 45.34
C SER A 573 -24.88 -1.76 44.13
N ILE A 574 -24.81 -0.76 43.25
CA ILE A 574 -25.53 -0.69 41.98
C ILE A 574 -24.56 -0.43 40.83
N ALA A 575 -24.92 -0.88 39.63
CA ALA A 575 -24.17 -0.62 38.41
C ALA A 575 -24.82 0.54 37.63
N ILE A 576 -24.07 1.60 37.36
CA ILE A 576 -24.53 2.76 36.60
C ILE A 576 -23.86 2.72 35.22
N PRO A 577 -24.63 2.71 34.11
CA PRO A 577 -24.05 2.79 32.78
C PRO A 577 -23.48 4.19 32.52
N LYS A 578 -22.29 4.25 31.92
CA LYS A 578 -21.66 5.46 31.40
C LYS A 578 -21.08 5.19 30.01
N GLU A 579 -20.95 6.24 29.22
CA GLU A 579 -20.27 6.19 27.93
C GLU A 579 -18.85 6.70 28.08
N VAL A 580 -17.90 5.95 27.53
CA VAL A 580 -16.49 6.34 27.45
C VAL A 580 -16.08 6.21 25.99
N PRO A 581 -15.57 7.26 25.33
CA PRO A 581 -15.12 7.13 23.96
C PRO A 581 -13.94 6.16 23.88
N PHE A 582 -13.93 5.29 22.88
CA PHE A 582 -12.71 4.67 22.42
C PHE A 582 -11.80 5.80 21.89
N GLN A 583 -10.50 5.74 22.20
CA GLN A 583 -9.46 6.70 21.76
C GLN A 583 -9.79 7.32 20.39
N ASP A 584 -9.64 8.64 20.16
CA ASP A 584 -10.25 9.46 19.07
C ASP A 584 -10.57 8.76 17.73
N GLY A 585 -11.53 7.82 17.73
CA GLY A 585 -11.88 6.95 16.61
C GLY A 585 -11.02 5.70 16.41
N VAL A 586 -11.61 4.71 15.73
CA VAL A 586 -10.97 3.45 15.34
C VAL A 586 -10.64 3.49 13.85
N VAL A 587 -9.45 3.00 13.49
CA VAL A 587 -9.08 2.72 12.10
C VAL A 587 -8.90 1.22 11.94
N ALA A 588 -9.54 0.65 10.92
CA ALA A 588 -9.52 -0.78 10.65
C ALA A 588 -9.60 -1.07 9.15
N GLY A 589 -9.09 -2.24 8.75
CA GLY A 589 -9.37 -2.86 7.46
C GLY A 589 -10.76 -3.47 7.49
N LEU A 590 -11.73 -2.74 6.95
CA LEU A 590 -13.13 -3.11 6.98
C LEU A 590 -13.57 -3.63 5.61
N ILE A 591 -14.33 -4.72 5.58
CA ILE A 591 -14.99 -5.21 4.36
C ILE A 591 -15.72 -4.02 3.66
N PRO A 592 -15.74 -3.97 2.31
CA PRO A 592 -16.35 -2.89 1.56
C PRO A 592 -17.76 -2.56 2.05
N LYS A 593 -18.03 -1.28 2.29
CA LYS A 593 -19.34 -0.84 2.79
C LYS A 593 -20.44 -1.25 1.80
N GLY A 594 -21.51 -1.81 2.32
CA GLY A 594 -22.63 -2.31 1.51
C GLY A 594 -22.52 -3.79 1.11
N TRP A 595 -21.42 -4.47 1.45
CA TRP A 595 -21.34 -5.92 1.29
C TRP A 595 -22.50 -6.63 2.00
N ASN A 596 -23.09 -7.61 1.33
CA ASN A 596 -24.19 -8.41 1.84
C ASN A 596 -24.11 -9.85 1.30
N ALA A 597 -24.25 -10.84 2.17
CA ALA A 597 -24.24 -12.26 1.80
C ALA A 597 -25.38 -12.64 0.82
N GLN A 598 -26.50 -11.92 0.84
CA GLN A 598 -27.60 -12.12 -0.10
C GLN A 598 -27.21 -11.79 -1.54
N THR A 599 -26.28 -10.84 -1.75
CA THR A 599 -25.73 -10.55 -3.09
C THR A 599 -24.97 -11.75 -3.66
N TYR A 600 -24.39 -12.59 -2.79
CA TYR A 600 -23.77 -13.85 -3.18
C TYR A 600 -24.77 -14.99 -3.35
N GLY A 601 -26.02 -14.84 -2.91
CA GLY A 601 -27.07 -15.86 -3.02
C GLY A 601 -27.46 -16.55 -1.72
N VAL A 602 -26.96 -16.09 -0.57
CA VAL A 602 -27.39 -16.62 0.74
C VAL A 602 -28.85 -16.23 1.01
N PRO A 603 -29.74 -17.18 1.36
CA PRO A 603 -31.13 -16.90 1.73
C PRO A 603 -31.25 -15.88 2.88
N ALA A 604 -32.31 -15.06 2.85
CA ALA A 604 -32.47 -13.94 3.79
C ALA A 604 -32.63 -14.37 5.26
N ASP A 605 -33.29 -15.50 5.50
CA ASP A 605 -33.45 -16.12 6.81
C ASP A 605 -32.10 -16.58 7.39
N LEU A 606 -31.27 -17.25 6.58
CA LEU A 606 -29.91 -17.63 6.99
C LEU A 606 -29.02 -16.41 7.19
N ALA A 607 -29.11 -15.42 6.31
CA ALA A 607 -28.35 -14.17 6.43
C ALA A 607 -28.66 -13.39 7.72
N GLN A 608 -29.86 -13.56 8.29
CA GLN A 608 -30.26 -12.94 9.55
C GLN A 608 -29.89 -13.78 10.78
N ALA A 609 -29.96 -15.11 10.68
CA ALA A 609 -29.73 -16.00 11.81
C ALA A 609 -28.24 -16.20 12.12
N LEU A 610 -27.44 -16.41 11.07
CA LEU A 610 -26.05 -16.82 11.19
C LEU A 610 -25.15 -15.68 11.65
N GLU A 611 -24.07 -16.08 12.32
CA GLU A 611 -23.02 -15.17 12.75
C GLU A 611 -22.25 -14.59 11.55
N PRO A 612 -21.84 -13.29 11.58
CA PRO A 612 -21.20 -12.63 10.43
C PRO A 612 -20.00 -13.37 9.86
N SER A 613 -19.14 -13.96 10.71
CA SER A 613 -17.99 -14.73 10.23
C SER A 613 -18.36 -15.98 9.46
N THR A 614 -19.47 -16.62 9.80
CA THR A 614 -20.05 -17.71 9.02
C THR A 614 -20.47 -17.23 7.62
N LEU A 615 -21.12 -16.07 7.53
CA LEU A 615 -21.63 -15.54 6.25
C LEU A 615 -20.51 -15.25 5.25
N PHE A 616 -19.47 -14.52 5.67
CA PHE A 616 -18.35 -14.24 4.77
C PHE A 616 -17.51 -15.49 4.50
N THR A 617 -17.48 -16.48 5.41
CA THR A 617 -16.81 -17.77 5.17
C THR A 617 -17.54 -18.60 4.10
N LEU A 618 -18.87 -18.68 4.14
CA LEU A 618 -19.68 -19.38 3.11
C LEU A 618 -19.45 -18.79 1.71
N CYS A 619 -19.44 -17.46 1.62
CA CYS A 619 -19.18 -16.74 0.37
C CYS A 619 -17.75 -17.01 -0.14
N CYS A 620 -16.76 -16.91 0.75
CA CYS A 620 -15.35 -17.12 0.44
C CYS A 620 -15.06 -18.56 -0.02
N VAL A 621 -15.61 -19.58 0.67
CA VAL A 621 -15.48 -20.99 0.27
C VAL A 621 -16.11 -21.23 -1.10
N SER A 622 -17.31 -20.71 -1.34
CA SER A 622 -17.98 -20.86 -2.64
C SER A 622 -17.13 -20.28 -3.77
N GLU A 623 -16.55 -19.09 -3.59
CA GLU A 623 -15.63 -18.51 -4.58
C GLU A 623 -14.35 -19.31 -4.78
N ALA A 624 -13.80 -19.93 -3.74
CA ALA A 624 -12.62 -20.78 -3.87
C ALA A 624 -12.90 -22.05 -4.69
N PHE A 625 -14.12 -22.58 -4.62
CA PHE A 625 -14.57 -23.65 -5.51
C PHE A 625 -14.69 -23.17 -6.96
N TYR A 626 -15.18 -21.94 -7.21
CA TYR A 626 -15.14 -21.35 -8.56
C TYR A 626 -13.71 -21.22 -9.09
N SER A 627 -12.74 -20.80 -8.26
CA SER A 627 -11.32 -20.73 -8.67
C SER A 627 -10.63 -22.08 -8.79
N ALA A 628 -11.19 -23.15 -8.22
CA ALA A 628 -10.82 -24.52 -8.55
C ALA A 628 -11.50 -25.06 -9.83
N GLY A 629 -12.33 -24.27 -10.51
CA GLY A 629 -13.10 -24.73 -11.66
C GLY A 629 -14.20 -25.73 -11.30
N LEU A 630 -14.70 -25.66 -10.06
CA LEU A 630 -15.73 -26.50 -9.46
C LEU A 630 -16.94 -25.65 -9.03
N PRO A 631 -17.73 -25.10 -9.98
CA PRO A 631 -18.90 -24.28 -9.65
C PRO A 631 -20.01 -25.04 -8.91
N ASP A 632 -19.99 -26.38 -8.93
CA ASP A 632 -20.72 -27.23 -8.01
C ASP A 632 -19.70 -27.95 -7.10
N PRO A 633 -19.64 -27.62 -5.79
CA PRO A 633 -18.70 -28.25 -4.87
C PRO A 633 -18.86 -29.77 -4.74
N THR A 634 -20.06 -30.32 -4.99
CA THR A 634 -20.34 -31.77 -4.85
C THR A 634 -19.72 -32.61 -5.97
N GLU A 635 -19.26 -31.99 -7.06
CA GLU A 635 -18.53 -32.66 -8.16
C GLU A 635 -17.30 -33.45 -7.65
N ILE A 636 -16.68 -33.00 -6.55
CA ILE A 636 -15.54 -33.70 -5.94
C ILE A 636 -15.87 -35.16 -5.61
N PHE A 637 -17.11 -35.48 -5.25
CA PHE A 637 -17.54 -36.83 -4.86
C PHE A 637 -17.71 -37.79 -6.04
N ALA A 638 -17.64 -37.29 -7.28
CA ALA A 638 -17.48 -38.15 -8.45
C ALA A 638 -16.09 -38.80 -8.51
N HIS A 639 -15.10 -38.20 -7.84
CA HIS A 639 -13.70 -38.62 -7.88
C HIS A 639 -13.19 -39.18 -6.55
N MET A 640 -13.74 -38.74 -5.42
CA MET A 640 -13.34 -39.21 -4.08
C MET A 640 -14.53 -39.60 -3.22
N HIS A 641 -14.28 -40.42 -2.20
CA HIS A 641 -15.30 -40.81 -1.24
C HIS A 641 -15.62 -39.65 -0.29
N VAL A 642 -16.85 -39.61 0.27
CA VAL A 642 -17.29 -38.52 1.17
C VAL A 642 -16.43 -38.36 2.43
N ALA A 643 -15.73 -39.41 2.85
CA ALA A 643 -14.80 -39.38 3.99
C ALA A 643 -13.40 -38.82 3.64
N GLU A 644 -13.07 -38.65 2.36
CA GLU A 644 -11.73 -38.25 1.91
C GLU A 644 -11.58 -36.73 1.74
N PHE A 645 -12.65 -35.96 1.95
CA PHE A 645 -12.62 -34.49 1.94
C PHE A 645 -12.57 -33.92 3.36
N GLY A 646 -11.50 -33.18 3.69
CA GLY A 646 -11.30 -32.58 5.00
C GLY A 646 -11.63 -31.09 5.08
N ASN A 647 -12.03 -30.61 6.26
CA ASN A 647 -12.23 -29.19 6.54
C ASN A 647 -11.33 -28.76 7.72
N PHE A 648 -10.37 -27.88 7.42
CA PHE A 648 -9.37 -27.40 8.36
C PHE A 648 -9.44 -25.88 8.57
N LEU A 649 -10.56 -25.24 8.22
CA LEU A 649 -10.73 -23.80 8.45
C LEU A 649 -10.60 -23.48 9.95
N GLY A 650 -9.78 -22.47 10.26
CA GLY A 650 -9.48 -22.05 11.63
C GLY A 650 -9.88 -20.62 11.96
N THR A 651 -9.81 -20.28 13.24
CA THR A 651 -10.17 -18.95 13.76
C THR A 651 -9.42 -18.64 15.06
N LEU A 652 -9.31 -17.35 15.39
CA LEU A 652 -8.77 -16.90 16.67
C LEU A 652 -9.86 -16.97 17.75
N MET A 653 -11.05 -16.41 17.48
CA MET A 653 -12.11 -16.23 18.50
C MET A 653 -13.41 -17.00 18.25
N GLY A 654 -13.62 -17.55 17.05
CA GLY A 654 -14.91 -18.10 16.66
C GLY A 654 -15.95 -17.01 16.40
N GLY A 655 -17.21 -17.29 16.75
CA GLY A 655 -18.32 -16.37 16.50
C GLY A 655 -18.37 -15.20 17.48
N SER A 656 -17.46 -14.23 17.33
CA SER A 656 -17.24 -13.14 18.29
C SER A 656 -18.50 -12.35 18.67
N SER A 657 -19.39 -12.09 17.70
CA SER A 657 -20.67 -11.41 17.96
C SER A 657 -21.57 -12.23 18.90
N LYS A 658 -21.67 -13.55 18.67
CA LYS A 658 -22.48 -14.47 19.49
C LYS A 658 -21.85 -14.69 20.87
N VAL A 659 -20.51 -14.73 20.96
CA VAL A 659 -19.78 -14.72 22.23
C VAL A 659 -20.14 -13.48 23.06
N ARG A 660 -20.16 -12.29 22.44
CA ARG A 660 -20.58 -11.05 23.12
C ARG A 660 -22.01 -11.16 23.64
N SER A 661 -22.97 -11.63 22.84
CA SER A 661 -24.35 -11.83 23.31
C SER A 661 -24.45 -12.84 24.45
N LEU A 662 -23.71 -13.95 24.35
CA LEU A 662 -23.70 -14.99 25.38
C LEU A 662 -23.21 -14.45 26.74
N TYR A 663 -22.14 -13.67 26.77
CA TYR A 663 -21.58 -13.18 28.03
C TYR A 663 -22.19 -11.86 28.50
N ARG A 664 -22.34 -10.88 27.60
CA ARG A 664 -22.84 -9.53 27.93
C ARG A 664 -24.35 -9.50 28.02
N ASP A 665 -25.04 -9.91 26.97
CA ASP A 665 -26.49 -9.71 26.87
C ASP A 665 -27.23 -10.64 27.85
N THR A 666 -26.73 -11.85 28.07
CA THR A 666 -27.23 -12.74 29.14
C THR A 666 -27.01 -12.14 30.53
N PHE A 667 -25.84 -11.53 30.80
CA PHE A 667 -25.57 -10.87 32.09
C PHE A 667 -26.49 -9.67 32.33
N LEU A 668 -26.88 -8.98 31.25
CA LEU A 668 -27.81 -7.84 31.27
C LEU A 668 -29.29 -8.25 31.20
N ASP A 669 -29.60 -9.56 31.24
CA ASP A 669 -30.96 -10.11 31.09
C ASP A 669 -31.68 -9.63 29.81
N ARG A 670 -30.92 -9.48 28.72
CA ARG A 670 -31.44 -9.18 27.39
C ARG A 670 -31.77 -10.49 26.66
N PRO A 671 -32.80 -10.50 25.79
CA PRO A 671 -33.16 -11.70 25.04
C PRO A 671 -32.02 -12.09 24.09
N ILE A 672 -31.62 -13.36 24.14
CA ILE A 672 -30.68 -13.97 23.20
C ILE A 672 -31.36 -15.15 22.47
N ALA A 673 -30.92 -15.45 21.26
CA ALA A 673 -31.42 -16.59 20.51
C ALA A 673 -30.99 -17.92 21.18
N SER A 674 -31.82 -18.96 21.10
CA SER A 674 -31.57 -20.25 21.76
C SER A 674 -30.31 -20.97 21.25
N ASP A 675 -29.90 -20.68 20.03
CA ASP A 675 -28.73 -21.24 19.34
C ASP A 675 -27.45 -20.41 19.53
N THR A 676 -27.51 -19.28 20.25
CA THR A 676 -26.35 -18.37 20.45
C THR A 676 -25.11 -19.11 20.97
N LEU A 677 -25.28 -20.10 21.86
CA LEU A 677 -24.16 -20.90 22.36
C LEU A 677 -23.50 -21.73 21.24
N ALA A 678 -24.30 -22.37 20.39
CA ALA A 678 -23.79 -23.21 19.31
C ALA A 678 -23.01 -22.37 18.27
N ASP A 679 -23.55 -21.22 17.88
CA ASP A 679 -22.89 -20.31 16.93
C ASP A 679 -21.68 -19.58 17.54
N SER A 680 -21.48 -19.62 18.86
CA SER A 680 -20.30 -19.04 19.50
C SER A 680 -19.04 -19.91 19.36
N PHE A 681 -19.18 -21.20 19.06
CA PHE A 681 -18.04 -22.11 19.02
C PHE A 681 -17.11 -21.83 17.83
N ALA A 682 -15.81 -22.03 18.06
CA ALA A 682 -14.78 -21.81 17.06
C ALA A 682 -15.00 -22.63 15.78
N ASN A 683 -15.49 -23.87 15.88
CA ASN A 683 -15.66 -24.77 14.74
C ASN A 683 -16.99 -24.60 13.97
N THR A 684 -17.91 -23.75 14.45
CA THR A 684 -19.26 -23.68 13.89
C THR A 684 -19.29 -23.10 12.47
N PRO A 685 -18.53 -22.05 12.11
CA PRO A 685 -18.48 -21.60 10.72
C PRO A 685 -17.98 -22.70 9.75
N ALA A 686 -16.98 -23.48 10.16
CA ALA A 686 -16.51 -24.64 9.39
C ALA A 686 -17.60 -25.74 9.28
N ALA A 687 -18.37 -25.97 10.34
CA ALA A 687 -19.49 -26.90 10.32
C ALA A 687 -20.61 -26.44 9.37
N TRP A 688 -20.97 -25.15 9.38
CA TRP A 688 -21.94 -24.56 8.46
C TRP A 688 -21.53 -24.70 7.00
N VAL A 689 -20.24 -24.51 6.69
CA VAL A 689 -19.70 -24.79 5.35
C VAL A 689 -19.97 -26.23 4.94
N ASN A 690 -19.70 -27.20 5.82
CA ASN A 690 -19.98 -28.60 5.50
C ASN A 690 -21.48 -28.88 5.34
N MET A 691 -22.30 -28.36 6.25
CA MET A 691 -23.75 -28.59 6.28
C MET A 691 -24.47 -27.96 5.08
N LEU A 692 -23.99 -26.82 4.58
CA LEU A 692 -24.69 -26.05 3.55
C LEU A 692 -24.11 -26.20 2.14
N LEU A 693 -22.83 -26.58 1.99
CA LEU A 693 -22.17 -26.59 0.67
C LEU A 693 -21.68 -27.97 0.21
N LEU A 694 -21.49 -28.94 1.12
CA LEU A 694 -20.75 -30.16 0.80
C LEU A 694 -21.45 -31.46 1.22
N GLY A 695 -21.84 -31.59 2.48
CA GLY A 695 -22.30 -32.86 3.04
C GLY A 695 -21.19 -33.93 3.14
N ALA A 696 -19.93 -33.52 3.35
CA ALA A 696 -18.82 -34.47 3.51
C ALA A 696 -18.83 -35.13 4.89
N SER A 697 -18.17 -36.29 4.98
CA SER A 697 -17.97 -37.07 6.22
C SER A 697 -16.50 -37.23 6.58
N GLY A 698 -15.62 -36.45 5.98
CA GLY A 698 -14.20 -36.44 6.31
C GLY A 698 -13.87 -35.61 7.56
N PRO A 699 -12.58 -35.53 7.94
CA PRO A 699 -12.16 -34.87 9.17
C PRO A 699 -12.50 -33.37 9.16
N ILE A 700 -13.15 -32.89 10.22
CA ILE A 700 -13.27 -31.45 10.53
C ILE A 700 -12.35 -31.14 11.71
N LYS A 701 -11.28 -30.38 11.48
CA LYS A 701 -10.30 -30.00 12.52
C LYS A 701 -10.05 -28.51 12.45
N THR A 702 -10.63 -27.76 13.39
CA THR A 702 -10.53 -26.29 13.44
C THR A 702 -9.32 -25.87 14.28
N PRO A 703 -8.18 -25.46 13.69
CA PRO A 703 -7.03 -24.99 14.45
C PRO A 703 -7.28 -23.59 15.03
N SER A 704 -6.56 -23.30 16.13
CA SER A 704 -6.46 -21.96 16.70
C SER A 704 -4.99 -21.66 17.03
N GLY A 705 -4.37 -20.90 16.14
CA GLY A 705 -2.96 -20.49 16.18
C GLY A 705 -2.79 -18.98 16.33
N ALA A 706 -3.80 -18.29 16.87
CA ALA A 706 -3.91 -16.83 16.85
C ALA A 706 -3.68 -16.26 15.43
N CYS A 707 -2.76 -15.31 15.26
CA CYS A 707 -2.43 -14.71 13.96
C CYS A 707 -1.77 -15.69 12.96
N ALA A 708 -1.26 -16.84 13.43
CA ALA A 708 -0.65 -17.87 12.60
C ALA A 708 -1.61 -19.02 12.22
N THR A 709 -2.90 -18.91 12.58
CA THR A 709 -3.91 -19.94 12.33
C THR A 709 -3.98 -20.39 10.86
N GLY A 710 -3.85 -19.48 9.90
CA GLY A 710 -3.86 -19.86 8.48
C GLY A 710 -2.73 -20.82 8.07
N ILE A 711 -1.51 -20.67 8.62
CA ILE A 711 -0.43 -21.66 8.37
C ILE A 711 -0.70 -22.94 9.13
N GLU A 712 -1.15 -22.86 10.40
CA GLU A 712 -1.48 -24.05 11.20
C GLU A 712 -2.57 -24.92 10.54
N SER A 713 -3.53 -24.27 9.87
CA SER A 713 -4.56 -24.91 9.03
C SER A 713 -3.95 -25.66 7.85
N ILE A 714 -3.07 -24.99 7.09
CA ILE A 714 -2.38 -25.60 5.94
C ILE A 714 -1.51 -26.78 6.40
N ASP A 715 -0.73 -26.60 7.46
CA ASP A 715 0.18 -27.60 8.02
C ASP A 715 -0.57 -28.87 8.47
N SER A 716 -1.66 -28.68 9.22
CA SER A 716 -2.51 -29.79 9.69
C SER A 716 -3.16 -30.56 8.54
N ALA A 717 -3.52 -29.87 7.45
CA ALA A 717 -4.12 -30.49 6.27
C ALA A 717 -3.07 -31.19 5.40
N VAL A 718 -1.87 -30.64 5.27
CA VAL A 718 -0.71 -31.27 4.62
C VAL A 718 -0.42 -32.62 5.27
N ASP A 719 -0.38 -32.67 6.61
CA ASP A 719 -0.20 -33.92 7.36
C ASP A 719 -1.37 -34.90 7.15
N SER A 720 -2.60 -34.41 7.05
CA SER A 720 -3.77 -35.23 6.78
C SER A 720 -3.73 -35.88 5.39
N ILE A 721 -3.27 -35.13 4.37
CA ILE A 721 -3.12 -35.62 3.00
C ILE A 721 -1.97 -36.61 2.91
N ARG A 722 -0.80 -36.29 3.49
CA ARG A 722 0.38 -37.16 3.53
C ARG A 722 0.10 -38.48 4.26
N SER A 723 -0.68 -38.45 5.34
CA SER A 723 -1.08 -39.67 6.06
C SER A 723 -2.18 -40.49 5.36
N GLY A 724 -2.69 -40.04 4.20
CA GLY A 724 -3.71 -40.74 3.43
C GLY A 724 -5.12 -40.66 4.03
N LYS A 725 -5.33 -39.85 5.08
CA LYS A 725 -6.66 -39.66 5.69
C LYS A 725 -7.59 -38.84 4.81
N THR A 726 -7.02 -37.92 4.03
CA THR A 726 -7.76 -37.06 3.10
C THR A 726 -7.05 -37.00 1.75
N LYS A 727 -7.83 -36.71 0.70
CA LYS A 727 -7.34 -36.47 -0.66
C LYS A 727 -7.39 -35.00 -1.03
N MET A 728 -8.37 -34.28 -0.51
CA MET A 728 -8.57 -32.84 -0.69
C MET A 728 -9.01 -32.21 0.63
N CYS A 729 -8.60 -30.97 0.89
CA CYS A 729 -8.92 -30.25 2.11
C CYS A 729 -9.24 -28.78 1.83
N LEU A 730 -10.21 -28.24 2.57
CA LEU A 730 -10.34 -26.79 2.79
C LEU A 730 -9.39 -26.35 3.89
N VAL A 731 -8.62 -25.30 3.62
CA VAL A 731 -7.67 -24.69 4.57
C VAL A 731 -7.80 -23.18 4.57
N GLY A 732 -7.31 -22.53 5.61
CA GLY A 732 -7.31 -21.07 5.76
C GLY A 732 -7.87 -20.63 7.10
N GLY A 733 -8.49 -19.45 7.13
CA GLY A 733 -9.11 -18.95 8.35
C GLY A 733 -10.09 -17.81 8.16
N TYR A 734 -10.82 -17.51 9.23
CA TYR A 734 -11.80 -16.45 9.35
C TYR A 734 -11.70 -15.79 10.73
N ASP A 735 -11.94 -14.49 10.80
CA ASP A 735 -12.21 -13.76 12.04
C ASP A 735 -13.01 -12.50 11.74
N ASP A 736 -13.97 -12.16 12.61
CA ASP A 736 -14.71 -10.90 12.57
C ASP A 736 -14.06 -9.83 13.46
N LEU A 737 -14.44 -8.56 13.32
CA LEU A 737 -13.98 -7.44 14.13
C LEU A 737 -15.08 -7.01 15.11
N GLN A 738 -14.77 -6.96 16.41
CA GLN A 738 -15.73 -6.61 17.47
C GLN A 738 -15.11 -5.66 18.52
N GLU A 739 -15.97 -4.90 19.19
CA GLU A 739 -15.58 -3.86 20.17
C GLU A 739 -14.67 -4.37 21.29
N ASP A 740 -15.05 -5.49 21.93
CA ASP A 740 -14.37 -6.02 23.11
C ASP A 740 -12.95 -6.51 22.79
N GLU A 741 -12.81 -7.14 21.62
CA GLU A 741 -11.52 -7.62 21.11
C GLU A 741 -10.60 -6.44 20.79
N SER A 742 -11.11 -5.44 20.06
CA SER A 742 -10.31 -4.28 19.68
C SER A 742 -9.85 -3.47 20.90
N HIS A 743 -10.71 -3.38 21.92
CA HIS A 743 -10.30 -2.83 23.21
C HIS A 743 -9.19 -3.63 23.88
N GLY A 744 -9.28 -4.96 23.87
CA GLY A 744 -8.24 -5.85 24.38
C GLY A 744 -6.88 -5.63 23.70
N PHE A 745 -6.84 -5.56 22.36
CA PHE A 745 -5.61 -5.29 21.62
C PHE A 745 -5.04 -3.89 21.89
N SER A 746 -5.91 -2.88 22.03
CA SER A 746 -5.50 -1.53 22.40
C SER A 746 -4.85 -1.50 23.79
N MET A 747 -5.42 -2.22 24.77
CA MET A 747 -4.87 -2.35 26.12
C MET A 747 -3.50 -3.04 26.14
N LEU A 748 -3.27 -3.98 25.22
CA LEU A 748 -1.97 -4.61 25.00
C LEU A 748 -0.97 -3.69 24.27
N LYS A 749 -1.40 -2.51 23.80
CA LYS A 749 -0.64 -1.61 22.92
C LYS A 749 -0.12 -2.32 21.67
N ALA A 750 -0.90 -3.26 21.16
CA ALA A 750 -0.55 -4.04 19.99
C ALA A 750 -1.02 -3.33 18.71
N THR A 751 -2.18 -2.69 18.78
CA THR A 751 -2.73 -1.87 17.70
C THR A 751 -2.16 -0.46 17.67
N VAL A 752 -2.20 0.14 16.50
CA VAL A 752 -1.80 1.54 16.30
C VAL A 752 -2.74 2.48 17.07
N ASN A 753 -2.17 3.54 17.67
CA ASN A 753 -2.96 4.60 18.31
C ASN A 753 -3.40 5.63 17.26
N THR A 754 -4.68 5.62 16.89
CA THR A 754 -5.24 6.50 15.86
C THR A 754 -5.02 8.00 16.15
N SER A 755 -5.21 8.44 17.39
CA SER A 755 -5.05 9.84 17.79
C SER A 755 -3.62 10.33 17.60
N GLU A 756 -2.64 9.53 18.03
CA GLU A 756 -1.23 9.87 17.89
C GLU A 756 -0.80 9.93 16.43
N GLU A 757 -1.35 9.05 15.59
CA GLU A 757 -1.04 9.03 14.16
C GLU A 757 -1.70 10.18 13.40
N ALA A 758 -2.95 10.51 13.71
CA ALA A 758 -3.62 11.68 13.18
C ALA A 758 -2.89 12.97 13.57
N ALA A 759 -2.39 13.06 14.80
CA ALA A 759 -1.58 14.20 15.26
C ALA A 759 -0.24 14.32 14.51
N LYS A 760 0.31 13.23 13.99
CA LYS A 760 1.48 13.21 13.08
C LYS A 760 1.11 13.48 11.62
N GLY A 761 -0.17 13.70 11.32
CA GLY A 761 -0.67 14.00 9.97
C GLY A 761 -0.80 12.78 9.05
N ARG A 762 -0.92 11.56 9.60
CA ARG A 762 -1.14 10.33 8.83
C ARG A 762 -2.60 10.13 8.46
N LEU A 763 -2.85 9.67 7.24
CA LEU A 763 -4.17 9.22 6.84
C LEU A 763 -4.41 7.77 7.29
N PRO A 764 -5.68 7.34 7.48
CA PRO A 764 -6.02 5.98 7.90
C PRO A 764 -5.33 4.89 7.07
N HIS A 765 -5.34 5.02 5.74
CA HIS A 765 -4.75 4.03 4.85
C HIS A 765 -3.21 3.93 4.93
N GLU A 766 -2.54 4.89 5.56
CA GLU A 766 -1.08 4.92 5.79
C GLU A 766 -0.69 4.45 7.21
N MET A 767 -1.68 4.15 8.07
CA MET A 767 -1.42 3.75 9.45
C MET A 767 -0.84 2.34 9.55
N SER A 768 -1.18 1.45 8.62
CA SER A 768 -0.51 0.16 8.47
C SER A 768 0.70 0.31 7.54
N ARG A 769 1.90 0.36 8.13
CA ARG A 769 3.14 0.65 7.41
C ARG A 769 4.30 -0.24 7.88
N PRO A 770 4.23 -1.54 7.58
CA PRO A 770 5.28 -2.48 7.96
C PRO A 770 6.66 -2.06 7.46
N LEU A 771 7.69 -2.48 8.19
CA LEU A 771 9.11 -2.21 7.92
C LEU A 771 9.55 -0.75 8.03
N THR A 772 8.63 0.20 8.26
CA THR A 772 8.98 1.62 8.35
C THR A 772 9.63 1.98 9.67
N GLU A 773 10.54 2.95 9.66
CA GLU A 773 11.12 3.54 10.87
C GLU A 773 10.03 4.04 11.84
N SER A 774 8.96 4.60 11.27
CA SER A 774 7.86 5.21 12.03
C SER A 774 6.74 4.24 12.40
N ARG A 775 6.84 2.93 12.15
CA ARG A 775 5.77 1.96 12.45
C ARG A 775 5.34 1.97 13.91
N GLY A 776 4.02 1.94 14.14
CA GLY A 776 3.41 2.27 15.44
C GLY A 776 2.57 1.17 16.08
N GLY A 777 2.43 0.01 15.46
CA GLY A 777 1.44 -1.00 15.82
C GLY A 777 0.71 -1.51 14.59
N PHE A 778 -0.05 -2.59 14.74
CA PHE A 778 -0.84 -3.13 13.64
C PHE A 778 -2.21 -2.44 13.53
N VAL A 779 -2.80 -2.45 12.34
CA VAL A 779 -4.19 -2.04 12.12
C VAL A 779 -5.04 -3.31 12.06
N GLU A 780 -6.08 -3.42 12.89
CA GLU A 780 -6.99 -4.57 12.85
C GLU A 780 -7.75 -4.64 11.52
N ALA A 781 -8.07 -5.84 11.07
CA ALA A 781 -8.97 -6.09 9.95
C ALA A 781 -9.84 -7.32 10.24
N HIS A 782 -10.82 -7.57 9.38
CA HIS A 782 -11.67 -8.77 9.43
C HIS A 782 -11.95 -9.36 8.04
N GLY A 783 -12.40 -10.61 8.04
CA GLY A 783 -12.82 -11.32 6.86
C GLY A 783 -12.39 -12.78 6.87
N CYS A 784 -12.31 -13.37 5.69
CA CYS A 784 -11.95 -14.77 5.49
C CYS A 784 -10.97 -14.93 4.34
N GLY A 785 -10.10 -15.93 4.44
CA GLY A 785 -9.21 -16.36 3.35
C GLY A 785 -9.14 -17.87 3.36
N VAL A 786 -9.32 -18.49 2.20
CA VAL A 786 -9.38 -19.95 2.07
C VAL A 786 -8.65 -20.45 0.85
N GLN A 787 -8.13 -21.67 0.94
CA GLN A 787 -7.58 -22.42 -0.18
C GLN A 787 -8.19 -23.82 -0.22
N LEU A 788 -8.32 -24.35 -1.44
CA LEU A 788 -8.51 -25.77 -1.69
C LEU A 788 -7.16 -26.37 -2.03
N ILE A 789 -6.73 -27.33 -1.20
CA ILE A 789 -5.51 -28.08 -1.43
C ILE A 789 -5.82 -29.55 -1.63
N CYS A 790 -5.08 -30.22 -2.51
CA CYS A 790 -5.22 -31.66 -2.69
C CYS A 790 -3.91 -32.30 -3.09
N ARG A 791 -3.92 -33.64 -3.06
CA ARG A 791 -2.86 -34.43 -3.68
C ARG A 791 -2.86 -34.19 -5.20
N ALA A 792 -1.68 -34.00 -5.79
CA ALA A 792 -1.52 -33.66 -7.20
C ALA A 792 -2.14 -34.70 -8.15
N SER A 793 -2.12 -35.99 -7.79
CA SER A 793 -2.82 -37.02 -8.55
C SER A 793 -4.33 -36.74 -8.73
N VAL A 794 -4.98 -36.22 -7.69
CA VAL A 794 -6.40 -35.82 -7.73
C VAL A 794 -6.60 -34.63 -8.66
N ALA A 795 -5.74 -33.61 -8.55
CA ALA A 795 -5.80 -32.43 -9.40
C ALA A 795 -5.61 -32.79 -10.89
N ILE A 796 -4.66 -33.67 -11.17
CA ILE A 796 -4.35 -34.14 -12.52
C ILE A 796 -5.51 -34.96 -13.08
N GLU A 797 -6.04 -35.91 -12.31
CA GLU A 797 -7.19 -36.74 -12.71
C GLU A 797 -8.40 -35.88 -13.08
N MET A 798 -8.80 -34.99 -12.17
CA MET A 798 -9.96 -34.11 -12.32
C MET A 798 -9.76 -32.98 -13.35
N GLY A 799 -8.51 -32.71 -13.76
CA GLY A 799 -8.15 -31.56 -14.60
C GLY A 799 -8.38 -30.23 -13.88
N LEU A 800 -8.03 -30.13 -12.59
CA LEU A 800 -8.14 -28.89 -11.83
C LEU A 800 -7.01 -27.91 -12.21
N PRO A 801 -7.25 -26.59 -12.19
CA PRO A 801 -6.16 -25.62 -12.28
C PRO A 801 -5.20 -25.78 -11.10
N ILE A 802 -3.90 -25.61 -11.33
CA ILE A 802 -2.88 -25.70 -10.28
C ILE A 802 -2.15 -24.36 -10.17
N TYR A 803 -2.38 -23.66 -9.07
CA TYR A 803 -1.82 -22.33 -8.82
C TYR A 803 -0.39 -22.38 -8.28
N GLY A 804 -0.04 -23.45 -7.58
CA GLY A 804 1.28 -23.65 -6.99
C GLY A 804 1.34 -24.93 -6.16
N VAL A 805 2.56 -25.32 -5.78
CA VAL A 805 2.85 -26.50 -4.96
C VAL A 805 3.22 -26.03 -3.55
N ILE A 806 2.67 -26.70 -2.53
CA ILE A 806 3.11 -26.56 -1.14
C ILE A 806 4.18 -27.61 -0.91
N ALA A 807 5.45 -27.22 -1.07
CA ALA A 807 6.58 -28.13 -0.95
C ALA A 807 6.77 -28.57 0.53
N SER A 808 6.67 -27.63 1.46
CA SER A 808 6.68 -27.93 2.90
C SER A 808 6.04 -26.81 3.71
N SER A 809 5.51 -27.17 4.87
CA SER A 809 5.09 -26.26 5.93
C SER A 809 5.65 -26.72 7.27
N THR A 810 5.65 -25.85 8.27
CA THR A 810 5.96 -26.20 9.65
C THR A 810 5.33 -25.22 10.62
N MET A 811 5.02 -25.71 11.82
CA MET A 811 4.75 -24.90 13.01
C MET A 811 5.87 -25.08 14.04
N ALA A 812 6.17 -24.01 14.79
CA ALA A 812 7.20 -24.01 15.82
C ALA A 812 6.82 -23.13 17.02
N ALA A 813 7.08 -23.65 18.22
CA ALA A 813 7.13 -22.89 19.46
C ALA A 813 8.52 -22.26 19.66
N ASP A 814 8.64 -21.36 20.64
CA ASP A 814 9.89 -20.63 20.88
C ASP A 814 10.68 -21.21 22.05
N THR A 815 10.59 -20.60 23.24
CA THR A 815 11.36 -20.98 24.43
C THR A 815 10.68 -20.50 25.70
N VAL A 816 11.25 -20.80 26.87
CA VAL A 816 10.74 -20.33 28.17
C VAL A 816 10.69 -18.79 28.18
N SER A 817 9.49 -18.23 28.34
CA SER A 817 9.22 -16.79 28.38
C SER A 817 8.03 -16.50 29.28
N ARG A 818 7.92 -15.27 29.78
CA ARG A 818 6.76 -14.76 30.54
C ARG A 818 5.92 -13.76 29.74
N SER A 819 6.23 -13.56 28.46
CA SER A 819 5.50 -12.67 27.56
C SER A 819 4.86 -13.47 26.43
N VAL A 820 3.54 -13.68 26.52
CA VAL A 820 2.72 -14.37 25.52
C VAL A 820 2.73 -13.69 24.14
N PRO A 821 2.67 -12.35 24.01
CA PRO A 821 2.64 -11.69 22.69
C PRO A 821 4.03 -11.50 22.06
N ALA A 822 5.12 -11.85 22.76
CA ALA A 822 6.46 -11.65 22.22
C ALA A 822 6.77 -12.67 21.11
N PRO A 823 7.16 -12.23 19.90
CA PRO A 823 7.58 -13.14 18.84
C PRO A 823 8.97 -13.71 19.15
N GLY A 824 9.20 -14.99 18.90
CA GLY A 824 10.49 -15.65 19.09
C GLY A 824 11.09 -16.23 17.80
N GLN A 825 12.09 -17.10 17.98
CA GLN A 825 12.96 -17.60 16.90
C GLN A 825 12.82 -19.11 16.66
N GLY A 826 11.72 -19.73 17.10
CA GLY A 826 11.48 -21.16 16.94
C GLY A 826 11.60 -21.65 15.49
N LEU A 827 11.17 -20.83 14.53
CA LEU A 827 11.23 -21.13 13.10
C LEU A 827 12.65 -21.34 12.55
N LEU A 828 13.71 -20.93 13.26
CA LEU A 828 15.08 -21.28 12.87
C LEU A 828 15.26 -22.80 12.70
N THR A 829 14.48 -23.60 13.43
CA THR A 829 14.51 -25.06 13.34
C THR A 829 14.06 -25.61 11.98
N PHE A 830 13.39 -24.83 11.13
CA PHE A 830 13.03 -25.25 9.77
C PHE A 830 14.23 -25.30 8.82
N ALA A 831 15.29 -24.57 9.15
CA ALA A 831 16.56 -24.58 8.44
C ALA A 831 17.62 -25.47 9.11
N ARG A 832 17.28 -26.22 10.17
CA ARG A 832 18.27 -27.01 10.93
C ARG A 832 18.87 -28.12 10.06
N GLU A 833 20.20 -28.19 9.96
CA GLU A 833 20.89 -29.26 9.25
C GLU A 833 22.20 -29.67 9.94
N ASN A 834 22.66 -30.88 9.63
CA ASN A 834 24.01 -31.32 9.99
C ASN A 834 24.72 -31.87 8.74
N THR A 835 25.62 -31.05 8.20
CA THR A 835 26.42 -31.34 7.02
C THR A 835 27.72 -32.07 7.34
N LYS A 836 28.04 -32.32 8.63
CA LYS A 836 29.18 -33.17 9.02
C LYS A 836 28.77 -34.65 8.94
N PRO A 837 29.65 -35.55 8.47
CA PRO A 837 29.38 -36.99 8.46
C PRO A 837 29.07 -37.46 9.88
N LEU A 838 27.93 -38.13 10.08
CA LEU A 838 27.60 -38.75 11.37
C LEU A 838 28.60 -39.86 11.67
N HIS A 839 29.28 -39.79 12.82
CA HIS A 839 30.02 -40.94 13.33
C HIS A 839 29.02 -42.03 13.71
N HIS A 840 29.20 -43.25 13.18
CA HIS A 840 28.35 -44.42 13.43
C HIS A 840 27.79 -44.47 14.85
N SER A 841 26.57 -44.01 15.05
CA SER A 841 25.77 -44.31 16.22
C SER A 841 24.80 -45.42 15.84
N SER A 842 25.04 -46.61 16.39
CA SER A 842 24.19 -47.79 16.29
C SER A 842 22.86 -47.62 17.04
N GLY A 843 22.06 -46.62 16.67
CA GLY A 843 20.83 -46.26 17.36
C GLY A 843 19.79 -45.69 16.40
N SER A 844 18.59 -46.23 16.46
CA SER A 844 17.42 -46.04 15.59
C SER A 844 16.74 -44.66 15.68
N ASP A 845 17.47 -43.57 15.92
CA ASP A 845 16.87 -42.23 16.04
C ASP A 845 16.80 -41.51 14.68
N THR A 846 15.91 -41.99 13.81
CA THR A 846 15.50 -41.31 12.57
C THR A 846 14.50 -40.18 12.90
N SER A 847 14.99 -39.11 13.51
CA SER A 847 14.18 -37.95 13.90
C SER A 847 13.94 -36.97 12.73
N GLY A 848 13.05 -37.35 11.79
CA GLY A 848 12.41 -36.41 10.85
C GLY A 848 13.32 -35.56 9.94
N LEU A 849 14.55 -35.98 9.70
CA LEU A 849 15.50 -35.36 8.77
C LEU A 849 15.80 -36.35 7.65
N THR A 850 15.84 -35.88 6.39
CA THR A 850 16.13 -36.73 5.23
C THR A 850 17.64 -37.01 5.20
N CYS A 851 18.04 -38.27 5.43
CA CYS A 851 19.43 -38.71 5.27
C CYS A 851 19.78 -38.77 3.78
N VAL A 852 20.83 -38.06 3.37
CA VAL A 852 21.38 -38.14 2.01
C VAL A 852 22.88 -38.38 2.10
N ALA A 853 23.42 -39.32 1.31
CA ALA A 853 24.85 -39.59 1.27
C ALA A 853 25.60 -38.50 0.49
N ILE A 854 26.74 -38.03 1.01
CA ILE A 854 27.54 -36.94 0.40
C ILE A 854 28.95 -37.41 0.06
N THR A 855 29.42 -37.17 -1.18
CA THR A 855 30.85 -37.27 -1.56
C THR A 855 31.53 -35.89 -1.56
N PRO A 856 32.73 -35.73 -0.99
CA PRO A 856 33.55 -34.55 -1.24
C PRO A 856 34.24 -34.67 -2.62
N SER A 857 34.05 -33.69 -3.51
CA SER A 857 34.92 -33.54 -4.68
C SER A 857 36.27 -32.99 -4.21
N VAL A 858 37.32 -33.77 -4.41
CA VAL A 858 38.70 -33.32 -4.28
C VAL A 858 39.16 -32.94 -5.69
N ASP A 859 39.64 -31.70 -5.83
CA ASP A 859 40.33 -31.11 -6.98
C ASP A 859 39.48 -30.73 -8.22
N GLU A 860 38.93 -29.50 -8.24
CA GLU A 860 39.04 -28.57 -9.39
C GLU A 860 38.54 -27.14 -9.03
N PRO A 861 39.26 -26.05 -9.41
CA PRO A 861 38.93 -24.68 -9.02
C PRO A 861 38.04 -23.95 -10.05
N ASP A 862 36.91 -24.54 -10.45
CA ASP A 862 35.89 -23.86 -11.27
C ASP A 862 34.56 -23.75 -10.50
N LEU A 863 34.09 -22.51 -10.33
CA LEU A 863 33.06 -22.08 -9.37
C LEU A 863 31.60 -22.28 -9.80
N ASP A 864 31.30 -23.01 -10.88
CA ASP A 864 29.95 -23.05 -11.47
C ASP A 864 29.26 -24.43 -11.50
N ASN A 865 29.88 -25.51 -11.00
CA ASN A 865 29.25 -26.84 -10.96
C ASN A 865 29.51 -27.58 -9.64
N PHE A 866 28.56 -27.48 -8.70
CA PHE A 866 28.53 -28.33 -7.52
C PHE A 866 27.80 -29.64 -7.88
N GLN A 867 28.53 -30.77 -7.99
CA GLN A 867 27.94 -32.10 -8.25
C GLN A 867 27.93 -32.94 -6.98
N TRP A 868 26.75 -33.46 -6.60
CA TRP A 868 26.61 -34.50 -5.58
C TRP A 868 26.51 -35.87 -6.26
N SER A 869 27.29 -36.86 -5.79
CA SER A 869 27.19 -38.26 -6.25
C SER A 869 27.06 -39.22 -5.06
N VAL A 870 26.35 -40.34 -5.23
CA VAL A 870 26.08 -41.32 -4.17
C VAL A 870 27.13 -42.45 -4.20
N SER A 871 27.96 -42.54 -3.16
CA SER A 871 28.64 -43.78 -2.75
C SER A 871 28.60 -43.91 -1.21
N SER A 872 28.74 -45.13 -0.72
CA SER A 872 28.23 -45.61 0.58
C SER A 872 29.02 -45.24 1.84
N GLU A 873 29.62 -44.05 1.95
CA GLU A 873 30.37 -43.66 3.16
C GLU A 873 30.08 -42.20 3.60
N GLY A 874 28.95 -42.00 4.31
CA GLY A 874 28.66 -40.78 5.09
C GLY A 874 27.25 -40.21 4.89
N GLU A 875 26.36 -40.36 5.88
CA GLU A 875 25.01 -39.75 5.88
C GLU A 875 25.07 -38.29 6.38
N ALA A 876 24.48 -37.37 5.61
CA ALA A 876 24.23 -35.98 6.02
C ALA A 876 22.73 -35.75 6.22
N LEU A 877 22.38 -34.89 7.19
CA LEU A 877 20.99 -34.55 7.51
C LEU A 877 20.63 -33.21 6.88
N LEU A 878 19.86 -33.25 5.79
CA LEU A 878 19.38 -32.04 5.12
C LEU A 878 18.29 -31.35 5.95
N SER A 879 18.27 -30.02 5.93
CA SER A 879 17.19 -29.26 6.55
C SER A 879 15.86 -29.49 5.83
N PRO A 880 14.71 -29.46 6.54
CA PRO A 880 13.40 -29.60 5.90
C PRO A 880 13.18 -28.62 4.75
N MET A 881 13.61 -27.36 4.92
CA MET A 881 13.55 -26.36 3.85
C MET A 881 14.37 -26.75 2.62
N ARG A 882 15.64 -27.15 2.80
CA ARG A 882 16.51 -27.56 1.68
C ARG A 882 16.01 -28.84 1.02
N ALA A 883 15.55 -29.82 1.78
CA ALA A 883 14.99 -31.06 1.27
C ALA A 883 13.76 -30.80 0.38
N SER A 884 12.82 -29.98 0.85
CA SER A 884 11.60 -29.68 0.08
C SER A 884 11.87 -28.92 -1.22
N LEU A 885 12.89 -28.05 -1.27
CA LEU A 885 13.30 -27.40 -2.53
C LEU A 885 14.01 -28.38 -3.47
N ALA A 886 14.87 -29.25 -2.92
CA ALA A 886 15.64 -30.22 -3.70
C ALA A 886 14.74 -31.25 -4.42
N GLU A 887 13.57 -31.59 -3.87
CA GLU A 887 12.56 -32.43 -4.52
C GLU A 887 12.09 -31.87 -5.88
N HIS A 888 12.18 -30.54 -6.07
CA HIS A 888 11.85 -29.84 -7.31
C HIS A 888 13.08 -29.39 -8.10
N HIS A 889 14.27 -29.91 -7.77
CA HIS A 889 15.55 -29.47 -8.32
C HIS A 889 15.86 -27.98 -8.08
N LEU A 890 15.39 -27.46 -6.93
CA LEU A 890 15.63 -26.09 -6.51
C LEU A 890 16.58 -26.05 -5.32
N THR A 891 17.32 -24.95 -5.25
CA THR A 891 18.20 -24.64 -4.12
C THR A 891 17.61 -23.48 -3.31
N ILE A 892 18.23 -23.17 -2.16
CA ILE A 892 17.81 -21.99 -1.41
C ILE A 892 17.92 -20.71 -2.24
N ASP A 893 18.80 -20.64 -3.25
CA ASP A 893 19.00 -19.49 -4.15
C ASP A 893 17.89 -19.29 -5.19
N ASP A 894 17.00 -20.28 -5.35
CA ASP A 894 15.85 -20.21 -6.24
C ASP A 894 14.59 -19.70 -5.56
N VAL A 895 14.65 -19.40 -4.26
CA VAL A 895 13.57 -18.63 -3.59
C VAL A 895 13.66 -17.18 -4.07
N ASP A 896 12.61 -16.65 -4.69
CA ASP A 896 12.63 -15.29 -5.26
C ASP A 896 12.18 -14.23 -4.26
N PHE A 897 11.18 -14.56 -3.44
CA PHE A 897 10.56 -13.61 -2.51
C PHE A 897 10.09 -14.27 -1.21
N ALA A 898 9.92 -13.44 -0.19
CA ALA A 898 9.34 -13.81 1.09
C ALA A 898 8.11 -12.93 1.38
N SER A 899 6.96 -13.57 1.53
CA SER A 899 5.74 -12.94 2.04
C SER A 899 5.77 -12.95 3.56
N LEU A 900 5.98 -11.76 4.12
CA LEU A 900 6.26 -11.54 5.52
C LEU A 900 4.97 -11.31 6.30
N HIS A 901 4.96 -11.77 7.56
CA HIS A 901 3.90 -11.48 8.49
C HIS A 901 3.78 -9.98 8.74
N ALA A 902 4.91 -9.28 8.92
CA ALA A 902 5.08 -7.83 8.84
C ALA A 902 3.84 -7.03 9.31
N THR A 903 3.60 -7.02 10.62
CA THR A 903 2.39 -6.44 11.23
C THR A 903 2.51 -4.95 11.51
N SER A 904 3.58 -4.27 11.06
CA SER A 904 3.81 -2.85 11.42
C SER A 904 4.09 -2.68 12.93
N THR A 905 4.59 -3.74 13.57
CA THR A 905 5.03 -3.72 14.97
C THR A 905 6.56 -3.66 15.05
N LYS A 906 7.09 -2.95 16.05
CA LYS A 906 8.55 -2.78 16.18
C LYS A 906 9.30 -4.11 16.38
N SER A 907 8.81 -4.94 17.30
CA SER A 907 9.41 -6.23 17.65
C SER A 907 9.16 -7.32 16.61
N GLY A 908 7.94 -7.39 16.06
CA GLY A 908 7.55 -8.42 15.07
C GLY A 908 8.38 -8.33 13.80
N ASP A 909 8.31 -7.18 13.12
CA ASP A 909 8.99 -6.96 11.83
C ASP A 909 10.51 -7.19 11.94
N LEU A 910 11.14 -6.71 13.03
CA LEU A 910 12.58 -6.89 13.27
C LEU A 910 12.94 -8.36 13.55
N ASN A 911 12.13 -9.06 14.36
CA ASN A 911 12.37 -10.46 14.67
C ASN A 911 12.24 -11.34 13.42
N GLU A 912 11.23 -11.07 12.59
CA GLU A 912 11.00 -11.80 11.34
C GLU A 912 12.19 -11.69 10.39
N PHE A 913 12.72 -10.47 10.15
CA PHE A 913 13.95 -10.26 9.38
C PHE A 913 15.14 -11.03 9.98
N LYS A 914 15.28 -11.02 11.30
CA LYS A 914 16.36 -11.73 11.99
C LYS A 914 16.27 -13.24 11.83
N VAL A 915 15.07 -13.82 11.92
CA VAL A 915 14.84 -15.27 11.75
C VAL A 915 15.19 -15.67 10.32
N ILE A 916 14.56 -15.05 9.33
CA ILE A 916 14.74 -15.45 7.93
C ILE A 916 16.20 -15.17 7.51
N SER A 917 16.80 -14.04 7.89
CA SER A 917 18.21 -13.76 7.58
C SER A 917 19.14 -14.85 8.11
N LYS A 918 18.93 -15.31 9.36
CA LYS A 918 19.74 -16.40 9.93
C LYS A 918 19.52 -17.72 9.20
N GLN A 919 18.29 -18.04 8.79
CA GLN A 919 18.00 -19.22 7.97
C GLN A 919 18.77 -19.16 6.66
N LEU A 920 18.69 -18.04 5.93
CA LEU A 920 19.37 -17.88 4.64
C LEU A 920 20.89 -17.97 4.76
N HIS A 921 21.48 -17.32 5.77
CA HIS A 921 22.92 -17.45 6.02
C HIS A 921 23.31 -18.87 6.42
N HIS A 922 22.49 -19.56 7.22
CA HIS A 922 22.76 -20.95 7.62
C HIS A 922 22.70 -21.91 6.44
N LEU A 923 21.82 -21.64 5.47
CA LEU A 923 21.64 -22.44 4.26
C LEU A 923 22.57 -22.03 3.11
N ASP A 924 23.54 -21.15 3.35
CA ASP A 924 24.53 -20.65 2.38
C ASP A 924 23.92 -19.93 1.16
N ARG A 925 22.84 -19.17 1.36
CA ARG A 925 22.23 -18.31 0.33
C ARG A 925 23.28 -17.34 -0.25
N ASN A 926 23.35 -17.25 -1.57
CA ASN A 926 24.20 -16.31 -2.29
C ASN A 926 23.77 -14.86 -2.01
N THR A 927 24.69 -14.06 -1.46
CA THR A 927 24.45 -12.66 -1.09
C THR A 927 24.15 -11.74 -2.27
N ARG A 928 24.46 -12.16 -3.50
CA ARG A 928 24.11 -11.43 -4.74
C ARG A 928 22.67 -11.66 -5.18
N ARG A 929 21.94 -12.58 -4.54
CA ARG A 929 20.53 -12.90 -4.81
C ARG A 929 19.68 -12.58 -3.58
N PRO A 930 19.42 -11.29 -3.27
CA PRO A 930 18.54 -10.95 -2.17
C PRO A 930 17.10 -11.42 -2.43
N LEU A 931 16.34 -11.64 -1.37
CA LEU A 931 14.91 -11.91 -1.42
C LEU A 931 14.12 -10.62 -1.51
N TRP A 932 13.14 -10.59 -2.41
CA TRP A 932 12.13 -9.54 -2.40
C TRP A 932 11.16 -9.73 -1.23
N THR A 933 10.84 -8.66 -0.52
CA THR A 933 9.88 -8.71 0.60
C THR A 933 8.48 -8.30 0.16
N VAL A 934 7.47 -9.07 0.55
CA VAL A 934 6.04 -8.78 0.32
C VAL A 934 5.35 -8.60 1.68
N CYS A 935 4.58 -7.52 1.87
CA CYS A 935 3.98 -7.11 3.14
C CYS A 935 2.55 -6.62 2.90
N GLN A 936 1.69 -7.56 2.53
CA GLN A 936 0.30 -7.31 2.13
C GLN A 936 -0.52 -6.54 3.19
N LYS A 937 -0.18 -6.67 4.48
CA LYS A 937 -0.88 -5.97 5.58
C LYS A 937 -0.77 -4.45 5.52
N ALA A 938 0.20 -3.90 4.78
CA ALA A 938 0.24 -2.48 4.48
C ALA A 938 -1.05 -2.01 3.81
N LEU A 939 -1.61 -2.85 2.93
CA LEU A 939 -2.85 -2.60 2.21
C LEU A 939 -4.08 -3.08 2.99
N THR A 940 -4.04 -4.31 3.49
CA THR A 940 -5.25 -4.98 4.00
C THR A 940 -5.51 -4.76 5.48
N GLY A 941 -4.55 -4.22 6.24
CA GLY A 941 -4.53 -4.39 7.68
C GLY A 941 -4.31 -5.86 8.08
N HIS A 942 -4.42 -6.15 9.38
CA HIS A 942 -4.17 -7.47 9.95
C HIS A 942 -5.47 -8.19 10.33
N PRO A 943 -5.88 -9.24 9.60
CA PRO A 943 -7.16 -9.90 9.84
C PRO A 943 -7.15 -10.96 10.94
N LYS A 944 -6.05 -11.11 11.68
CA LYS A 944 -5.85 -12.19 12.67
C LYS A 944 -5.70 -13.56 12.00
N ALA A 945 -6.60 -14.52 12.22
CA ALA A 945 -6.48 -15.90 11.70
C ALA A 945 -6.30 -16.02 10.16
N PRO A 946 -7.01 -15.25 9.31
CA PRO A 946 -6.88 -15.30 7.85
C PRO A 946 -5.56 -14.75 7.31
N ALA A 947 -4.69 -14.16 8.15
CA ALA A 947 -3.55 -13.38 7.69
C ALA A 947 -2.64 -14.15 6.73
N ALA A 948 -2.30 -15.40 7.07
CA ALA A 948 -1.48 -16.24 6.20
C ALA A 948 -2.22 -16.71 4.95
N ALA A 949 -3.55 -16.88 5.02
CA ALA A 949 -4.36 -17.27 3.87
C ALA A 949 -4.39 -16.15 2.80
N TRP A 950 -4.58 -14.89 3.21
CA TRP A 950 -4.49 -13.74 2.29
C TRP A 950 -3.08 -13.61 1.68
N MET A 951 -2.06 -13.81 2.52
CA MET A 951 -0.66 -13.77 2.08
C MET A 951 -0.37 -14.87 1.07
N LEU A 952 -0.91 -16.08 1.25
CA LEU A 952 -0.76 -17.19 0.31
C LEU A 952 -1.45 -16.87 -1.01
N ASN A 953 -2.66 -16.31 -0.98
CA ASN A 953 -3.35 -15.86 -2.19
C ASN A 953 -2.49 -14.86 -2.97
N GLY A 954 -1.88 -13.89 -2.27
CA GLY A 954 -0.93 -12.95 -2.88
C GLY A 954 0.30 -13.64 -3.49
N CYS A 955 0.88 -14.63 -2.80
CA CYS A 955 2.02 -15.41 -3.34
C CYS A 955 1.64 -16.16 -4.62
N LEU A 956 0.47 -16.79 -4.64
CA LEU A 956 -0.04 -17.51 -5.81
C LEU A 956 -0.33 -16.56 -6.99
N GLN A 957 -0.76 -15.34 -6.71
CA GLN A 957 -0.97 -14.32 -7.75
C GLN A 957 0.35 -13.74 -8.28
N ILE A 958 1.37 -13.56 -7.43
CA ILE A 958 2.74 -13.22 -7.87
C ILE A 958 3.27 -14.33 -8.78
N MET A 959 3.09 -15.60 -8.40
CA MET A 959 3.49 -16.75 -9.20
C MET A 959 2.76 -16.81 -10.56
N ARG A 960 1.48 -16.42 -10.59
CA ARG A 960 0.64 -16.40 -11.80
C ARG A 960 1.02 -15.27 -12.75
N ASP A 961 1.21 -14.05 -12.23
CA ASP A 961 1.31 -12.83 -13.02
C ASP A 961 2.75 -12.35 -13.22
N GLY A 962 3.71 -12.97 -12.53
CA GLY A 962 5.13 -12.65 -12.65
C GLY A 962 5.43 -11.19 -12.29
N THR A 963 4.77 -10.65 -11.27
CA THR A 963 4.96 -9.27 -10.82
C THR A 963 4.90 -9.19 -9.30
N LEU A 964 5.92 -8.59 -8.68
CA LEU A 964 5.95 -8.30 -7.26
C LEU A 964 5.26 -6.96 -6.95
N PRO A 965 4.36 -6.92 -5.95
CA PRO A 965 3.66 -5.69 -5.60
C PRO A 965 4.57 -4.69 -4.87
N PRO A 966 4.34 -3.37 -5.05
CA PRO A 966 5.07 -2.34 -4.34
C PRO A 966 4.65 -2.21 -2.87
N GLN A 967 5.62 -1.90 -2.01
CA GLN A 967 5.42 -1.57 -0.60
C GLN A 967 5.16 -0.08 -0.44
N ARG A 968 3.94 0.35 -0.80
CA ARG A 968 3.56 1.77 -0.93
C ARG A 968 3.68 2.54 0.38
N ASN A 969 3.22 1.95 1.48
CA ASN A 969 3.27 2.61 2.79
C ASN A 969 4.66 2.55 3.45
N ALA A 970 5.64 1.90 2.82
CA ALA A 970 6.99 1.82 3.38
C ALA A 970 7.80 3.11 3.14
N ASP A 971 7.30 4.26 3.60
CA ASP A 971 7.85 5.60 3.34
C ASP A 971 9.37 5.72 3.56
N ASN A 972 9.86 5.30 4.72
CA ASN A 972 11.28 5.14 5.01
C ASN A 972 11.50 3.81 5.73
N VAL A 973 12.31 2.93 5.13
CA VAL A 973 12.64 1.63 5.73
C VAL A 973 13.46 1.86 7.00
N ASP A 974 13.12 1.16 8.07
CA ASP A 974 13.79 1.29 9.37
C ASP A 974 15.30 1.03 9.24
N PRO A 975 16.17 1.98 9.64
CA PRO A 975 17.62 1.77 9.68
C PRO A 975 18.06 0.52 10.44
N ALA A 976 17.29 0.06 11.43
CA ALA A 976 17.56 -1.18 12.16
C ALA A 976 17.49 -2.45 11.27
N LEU A 977 16.86 -2.36 10.09
CA LEU A 977 16.78 -3.44 9.13
C LEU A 977 17.98 -3.48 8.16
N LYS A 978 18.77 -2.41 8.09
CA LYS A 978 19.97 -2.29 7.22
C LYS A 978 20.98 -3.45 7.35
N PRO A 979 21.23 -4.03 8.55
CA PRO A 979 22.16 -5.16 8.68
C PRO A 979 21.71 -6.44 7.96
N PHE A 980 20.43 -6.57 7.58
CA PHE A 980 19.89 -7.73 6.89
C PHE A 980 19.91 -7.54 5.36
N SER A 981 21.11 -7.47 4.79
CA SER A 981 21.35 -7.15 3.36
C SER A 981 20.76 -8.15 2.36
N LEU A 982 20.29 -9.32 2.81
CA LEU A 982 19.63 -10.33 1.98
C LEU A 982 18.17 -10.01 1.65
N PHE A 983 17.64 -8.86 2.07
CA PHE A 983 16.27 -8.44 1.75
C PHE A 983 16.23 -7.17 0.91
N MET A 984 15.28 -7.12 -0.01
CA MET A 984 14.95 -5.93 -0.80
C MET A 984 13.47 -5.57 -0.67
N VAL A 985 13.21 -4.30 -0.39
CA VAL A 985 11.86 -3.75 -0.21
C VAL A 985 11.43 -3.04 -1.50
N PRO A 986 10.53 -3.61 -2.32
CA PRO A 986 10.14 -3.00 -3.58
C PRO A 986 9.29 -1.74 -3.34
N LYS A 987 9.63 -0.62 -3.99
CA LYS A 987 8.86 0.64 -3.94
C LYS A 987 7.93 0.84 -5.12
N GLN A 988 8.22 0.13 -6.21
CA GLN A 988 7.45 0.09 -7.43
C GLN A 988 7.20 -1.37 -7.80
N PRO A 989 6.19 -1.68 -8.63
CA PRO A 989 5.99 -3.04 -9.11
C PRO A 989 7.26 -3.55 -9.80
N ILE A 990 7.73 -4.74 -9.42
CA ILE A 990 8.93 -5.35 -10.02
C ILE A 990 8.50 -6.53 -10.89
N PRO A 991 8.77 -6.51 -12.21
CA PRO A 991 8.59 -7.68 -13.05
C PRO A 991 9.47 -8.84 -12.56
N LEU A 992 8.84 -10.00 -12.36
CA LEU A 992 9.46 -11.26 -11.99
C LEU A 992 9.05 -12.31 -13.03
N PRO A 993 9.68 -12.30 -14.23
CA PRO A 993 9.17 -13.03 -15.40
C PRO A 993 9.18 -14.55 -15.25
N ASP A 994 10.05 -15.10 -14.39
CA ASP A 994 10.16 -16.54 -14.16
C ASP A 994 10.18 -16.87 -12.66
N PRO A 995 9.08 -16.68 -11.92
CA PRO A 995 9.06 -16.95 -10.50
C PRO A 995 9.16 -18.47 -10.25
N LYS A 996 9.94 -18.86 -9.26
CA LYS A 996 10.31 -20.25 -8.97
C LYS A 996 9.80 -20.74 -7.63
N ALA A 997 10.17 -20.06 -6.54
CA ALA A 997 9.77 -20.43 -5.19
C ALA A 997 9.60 -19.20 -4.27
N PHE A 998 8.82 -19.37 -3.21
CA PHE A 998 8.59 -18.33 -2.21
C PHE A 998 8.60 -18.88 -0.79
N LEU A 999 8.90 -18.00 0.16
CA LEU A 999 8.68 -18.24 1.59
C LEU A 999 7.44 -17.46 2.05
N LEU A 1000 6.67 -18.05 2.96
CA LEU A 1000 5.60 -17.37 3.67
C LEU A 1000 5.76 -17.60 5.16
N THR A 1001 5.83 -16.53 5.96
CA THR A 1001 5.98 -16.61 7.41
C THR A 1001 4.79 -15.99 8.14
N SER A 1002 4.41 -16.57 9.28
CA SER A 1002 3.36 -16.01 10.15
C SER A 1002 3.71 -16.20 11.62
N PHE A 1003 3.47 -15.17 12.44
CA PHE A 1003 3.77 -15.18 13.87
C PHE A 1003 2.52 -14.81 14.66
N GLY A 1004 2.10 -15.69 15.56
CA GLY A 1004 0.94 -15.54 16.43
C GLY A 1004 1.32 -15.52 17.90
N PHE A 1005 0.41 -14.97 18.71
CA PHE A 1005 0.54 -14.96 20.17
C PHE A 1005 0.61 -16.39 20.72
N GLY A 1006 1.30 -16.55 21.85
CA GLY A 1006 1.47 -17.87 22.47
C GLY A 1006 2.51 -18.74 21.77
N GLN A 1007 3.53 -18.11 21.18
CA GLN A 1007 4.63 -18.80 20.48
C GLN A 1007 4.13 -19.66 19.32
N LYS A 1008 3.15 -19.15 18.55
CA LYS A 1008 2.62 -19.83 17.37
C LYS A 1008 3.33 -19.27 16.14
N SER A 1009 4.46 -19.85 15.75
CA SER A 1009 5.19 -19.40 14.55
C SER A 1009 5.08 -20.44 13.45
N GLY A 1010 4.74 -20.02 12.24
CA GLY A 1010 4.57 -20.89 11.07
C GLY A 1010 5.39 -20.41 9.88
N GLN A 1011 5.87 -21.35 9.06
CA GLN A 1011 6.54 -21.05 7.80
C GLN A 1011 6.15 -22.06 6.72
N LEU A 1012 6.05 -21.59 5.49
CA LEU A 1012 5.70 -22.39 4.31
C LEU A 1012 6.69 -22.10 3.17
N VAL A 1013 7.05 -23.15 2.43
CA VAL A 1013 7.79 -23.10 1.16
C VAL A 1013 6.81 -23.42 0.05
N GLY A 1014 6.61 -22.47 -0.86
CA GLY A 1014 5.79 -22.65 -2.06
C GLY A 1014 6.66 -22.71 -3.31
N VAL A 1015 6.27 -23.53 -4.28
CA VAL A 1015 6.97 -23.74 -5.55
C VAL A 1015 6.01 -23.51 -6.71
N ALA A 1016 6.50 -22.94 -7.81
CA ALA A 1016 5.72 -22.69 -9.01
C ALA A 1016 5.19 -24.01 -9.62
N SER A 1017 3.96 -23.99 -10.14
CA SER A 1017 3.31 -25.20 -10.67
C SER A 1017 4.02 -25.81 -11.88
N LYS A 1018 4.82 -25.02 -12.61
CA LYS A 1018 5.65 -25.50 -13.73
C LYS A 1018 6.61 -26.63 -13.34
N TYR A 1019 7.11 -26.66 -12.11
CA TYR A 1019 7.99 -27.73 -11.63
C TYR A 1019 7.26 -29.05 -11.43
N LEU A 1020 5.96 -29.01 -11.13
CA LEU A 1020 5.13 -30.22 -11.11
C LEU A 1020 4.86 -30.73 -12.53
N TYR A 1021 4.56 -29.83 -13.47
CA TYR A 1021 4.28 -30.22 -14.86
C TYR A 1021 5.48 -30.89 -15.51
N ALA A 1022 6.69 -30.43 -15.21
CA ALA A 1022 7.94 -31.01 -15.70
C ALA A 1022 8.24 -32.40 -15.12
N MET A 1023 7.56 -32.82 -14.04
CA MET A 1023 7.66 -34.19 -13.50
C MET A 1023 6.73 -35.19 -14.23
N LEU A 1024 5.78 -34.70 -15.04
CA LEU A 1024 4.83 -35.54 -15.77
C LEU A 1024 5.39 -35.96 -17.13
N SER A 1025 4.94 -37.10 -17.64
CA SER A 1025 5.17 -37.45 -19.04
C SER A 1025 4.45 -36.47 -19.96
N GLU A 1026 4.96 -36.26 -21.18
CA GLU A 1026 4.33 -35.38 -22.18
C GLU A 1026 2.87 -35.79 -22.47
N GLN A 1027 2.60 -37.10 -22.46
CA GLN A 1027 1.26 -37.66 -22.64
C GLN A 1027 0.33 -37.29 -21.48
N ASP A 1028 0.78 -37.46 -20.23
CA ASP A 1028 -0.03 -37.18 -19.05
C ASP A 1028 -0.29 -35.68 -18.91
N TYR A 1029 0.73 -34.85 -19.14
CA TYR A 1029 0.58 -33.39 -19.12
C TYR A 1029 -0.38 -32.90 -20.21
N SER A 1030 -0.26 -33.42 -21.44
CA SER A 1030 -1.17 -33.06 -22.54
C SER A 1030 -2.61 -33.44 -22.23
N ALA A 1031 -2.84 -34.62 -21.64
CA ALA A 1031 -4.16 -35.08 -21.24
C ALA A 1031 -4.74 -34.22 -20.10
N TYR A 1032 -3.93 -33.89 -19.09
CA TYR A 1032 -4.28 -32.96 -18.01
C TYR A 1032 -4.67 -31.59 -18.57
N ARG A 1033 -3.80 -31.01 -19.40
CA ARG A 1033 -3.97 -29.67 -19.98
C ARG A 1033 -5.27 -29.56 -20.78
N ALA A 1034 -5.61 -30.59 -21.57
CA ALA A 1034 -6.86 -30.62 -22.30
C ALA A 1034 -8.08 -30.55 -21.36
N ARG A 1035 -8.12 -31.37 -20.30
CA ARG A 1035 -9.20 -31.35 -19.29
C ARG A 1035 -9.25 -30.01 -18.55
N ALA A 1036 -8.10 -29.47 -18.15
CA ALA A 1036 -8.01 -28.23 -17.40
C ALA A 1036 -8.49 -27.01 -18.20
N LEU A 1037 -8.13 -26.90 -19.48
CA LEU A 1037 -8.59 -25.80 -20.34
C LEU A 1037 -10.12 -25.82 -20.54
N GLU A 1038 -10.70 -27.00 -20.74
CA GLU A 1038 -12.17 -27.14 -20.84
C GLU A 1038 -12.86 -26.74 -19.54
N ARG A 1039 -12.31 -27.19 -18.39
CA ARG A 1039 -12.83 -26.84 -17.07
C ARG A 1039 -12.76 -25.33 -16.81
N ILE A 1040 -11.63 -24.69 -17.14
CA ILE A 1040 -11.41 -23.24 -16.99
C ILE A 1040 -12.46 -22.45 -17.77
N ASP A 1041 -12.66 -22.75 -19.05
CA ASP A 1041 -13.62 -22.04 -19.89
C ASP A 1041 -15.08 -22.22 -19.39
N ARG A 1042 -15.43 -23.43 -18.94
CA ARG A 1042 -16.74 -23.71 -18.33
C ARG A 1042 -16.93 -22.92 -17.04
N ALA A 1043 -15.90 -22.84 -16.20
CA ALA A 1043 -15.96 -22.18 -14.91
C ALA A 1043 -16.06 -20.66 -15.03
N ASP A 1044 -15.29 -20.03 -15.93
CA ASP A 1044 -15.40 -18.58 -16.18
C ASP A 1044 -16.82 -18.18 -16.62
N ARG A 1045 -17.43 -18.96 -17.54
CA ARG A 1045 -18.81 -18.72 -17.99
C ARG A 1045 -19.83 -18.89 -16.85
N LYS A 1046 -19.68 -19.92 -16.03
CA LYS A 1046 -20.57 -20.16 -14.87
C LYS A 1046 -20.39 -19.09 -13.79
N TYR A 1047 -19.17 -18.64 -13.53
CA TYR A 1047 -18.87 -17.57 -12.58
C TYR A 1047 -19.54 -16.26 -12.98
N ALA A 1048 -19.31 -15.79 -14.22
CA ALA A 1048 -19.92 -14.56 -14.72
C ALA A 1048 -21.46 -14.59 -14.60
N ARG A 1049 -22.06 -15.73 -14.97
CA ARG A 1049 -23.50 -15.96 -14.80
C ARG A 1049 -23.94 -15.92 -13.33
N ALA A 1050 -23.20 -16.57 -12.44
CA ALA A 1050 -23.52 -16.62 -11.02
C ALA A 1050 -23.42 -15.24 -10.36
N VAL A 1051 -22.47 -14.38 -10.75
CA VAL A 1051 -22.42 -12.97 -10.32
C VAL A 1051 -23.68 -12.22 -10.78
N MET A 1052 -24.04 -12.35 -12.06
CA MET A 1052 -25.21 -11.66 -12.63
C MET A 1052 -26.55 -12.17 -12.06
N GLU A 1053 -26.62 -13.42 -11.61
CA GLU A 1053 -27.83 -14.01 -11.03
C GLU A 1053 -27.87 -13.96 -9.49
N ASN A 1054 -26.82 -13.44 -8.83
CA ASN A 1054 -26.62 -13.52 -7.37
C ASN A 1054 -26.72 -14.97 -6.84
N LYS A 1055 -25.96 -15.89 -7.45
CA LYS A 1055 -25.98 -17.34 -7.16
C LYS A 1055 -24.56 -17.94 -7.06
N ILE A 1056 -23.64 -17.19 -6.48
CA ILE A 1056 -22.30 -17.69 -6.17
C ILE A 1056 -22.40 -18.77 -5.10
N VAL A 1057 -23.13 -18.50 -4.01
CA VAL A 1057 -23.46 -19.47 -2.98
C VAL A 1057 -24.69 -20.25 -3.41
N ARG A 1058 -24.59 -21.58 -3.38
CA ARG A 1058 -25.71 -22.51 -3.60
C ARG A 1058 -25.86 -23.37 -2.37
N ILE A 1059 -26.94 -23.16 -1.62
CA ILE A 1059 -27.23 -23.93 -0.41
C ILE A 1059 -27.79 -25.29 -0.81
N LEU A 1060 -27.26 -26.35 -0.20
CA LEU A 1060 -27.80 -27.70 -0.29
C LEU A 1060 -28.97 -27.85 0.68
N ASP A 1061 -30.14 -28.27 0.17
CA ASP A 1061 -31.30 -28.58 0.99
C ASP A 1061 -31.20 -29.99 1.64
N HIS A 1062 -30.45 -30.89 1.00
CA HIS A 1062 -30.29 -32.29 1.40
C HIS A 1062 -28.85 -32.76 1.16
N ALA A 1063 -28.46 -33.84 1.84
CA ALA A 1063 -27.19 -34.53 1.57
C ALA A 1063 -27.11 -34.98 0.09
N PRO A 1064 -25.90 -35.21 -0.46
CA PRO A 1064 -25.73 -35.71 -1.82
C PRO A 1064 -26.21 -37.16 -2.01
N TYR A 1065 -26.80 -37.77 -0.99
CA TYR A 1065 -27.37 -39.12 -0.99
C TYR A 1065 -28.66 -39.14 -0.18
N ASP A 1066 -29.53 -40.08 -0.51
CA ASP A 1066 -30.80 -40.25 0.20
C ASP A 1066 -30.57 -40.86 1.59
N ALA A 1067 -31.47 -40.57 2.54
CA ALA A 1067 -31.35 -41.03 3.92
C ALA A 1067 -31.23 -42.57 4.00
N ASP A 1068 -31.99 -43.29 3.16
CA ASP A 1068 -32.00 -44.75 3.09
C ASP A 1068 -30.68 -45.34 2.55
N ASP A 1069 -29.88 -44.56 1.82
CA ASP A 1069 -28.59 -44.97 1.25
C ASP A 1069 -27.39 -44.55 2.09
N THR A 1070 -27.60 -43.87 3.22
CA THR A 1070 -26.53 -43.36 4.10
C THR A 1070 -25.51 -44.43 4.47
N GLU A 1071 -25.94 -45.60 4.95
CA GLU A 1071 -25.02 -46.67 5.33
C GLU A 1071 -24.23 -47.23 4.14
N LYS A 1072 -24.87 -47.31 2.96
CA LYS A 1072 -24.22 -47.80 1.75
C LYS A 1072 -23.12 -46.85 1.30
N VAL A 1073 -23.40 -45.54 1.28
CA VAL A 1073 -22.40 -44.52 0.93
C VAL A 1073 -21.26 -44.56 1.93
N LEU A 1074 -21.54 -44.46 3.22
CA LEU A 1074 -20.50 -44.26 4.23
C LEU A 1074 -19.57 -45.46 4.41
N LEU A 1075 -20.06 -46.68 4.17
CA LEU A 1075 -19.30 -47.92 4.36
C LEU A 1075 -18.59 -48.41 3.09
N ASP A 1076 -19.01 -47.98 1.90
CA ASP A 1076 -18.38 -48.35 0.64
C ASP A 1076 -17.34 -47.30 0.19
N PRO A 1077 -16.04 -47.56 0.37
CA PRO A 1077 -15.00 -46.61 -0.04
C PRO A 1077 -14.94 -46.38 -1.56
N SER A 1078 -15.61 -47.22 -2.35
CA SER A 1078 -15.71 -47.09 -3.81
C SER A 1078 -16.94 -46.30 -4.27
N ALA A 1079 -17.88 -45.95 -3.37
CA ALA A 1079 -19.05 -45.16 -3.71
C ALA A 1079 -18.63 -43.79 -4.28
N ARG A 1080 -19.21 -43.41 -5.43
CA ARG A 1080 -18.99 -42.12 -6.09
C ARG A 1080 -20.33 -41.52 -6.52
N ALA A 1081 -20.40 -40.19 -6.50
CA ALA A 1081 -21.56 -39.45 -6.99
C ALA A 1081 -21.55 -39.41 -8.53
N ALA A 1082 -22.73 -39.38 -9.13
CA ALA A 1082 -22.94 -39.14 -10.55
C ALA A 1082 -23.75 -37.84 -10.73
N TYR A 1083 -23.57 -37.18 -11.87
CA TYR A 1083 -24.34 -35.98 -12.16
C TYR A 1083 -25.80 -36.32 -12.43
N ASP A 1084 -26.70 -35.73 -11.66
CA ASP A 1084 -28.14 -35.87 -11.76
C ASP A 1084 -28.72 -34.69 -12.54
N LEU A 1085 -29.35 -34.99 -13.67
CA LEU A 1085 -29.93 -33.98 -14.57
C LEU A 1085 -31.18 -33.31 -13.99
N GLU A 1086 -31.94 -34.00 -13.14
CA GLU A 1086 -33.16 -33.44 -12.54
C GLU A 1086 -32.83 -32.53 -11.36
N ALA A 1087 -31.85 -32.93 -10.55
CA ALA A 1087 -31.39 -32.14 -9.40
C ALA A 1087 -30.36 -31.05 -9.77
N ASP A 1088 -29.85 -31.04 -11.01
CA ASP A 1088 -28.76 -30.15 -11.47
C ASP A 1088 -27.53 -30.15 -10.54
N THR A 1089 -27.19 -31.32 -9.97
CA THR A 1089 -26.07 -31.50 -9.03
C THR A 1089 -25.56 -32.94 -9.00
N TYR A 1090 -24.47 -33.22 -8.28
CA TYR A 1090 -23.93 -34.58 -8.15
C TYR A 1090 -24.57 -35.32 -6.97
N ARG A 1091 -25.16 -36.50 -7.24
CA ARG A 1091 -25.80 -37.36 -6.23
C ARG A 1091 -25.28 -38.80 -6.30
N PHE A 1092 -25.27 -39.49 -5.16
CA PHE A 1092 -25.06 -40.94 -5.11
C PHE A 1092 -26.40 -41.63 -5.36
N ASN A 1093 -26.46 -42.42 -6.42
CA ASN A 1093 -27.65 -43.18 -6.78
C ASN A 1093 -27.33 -44.68 -6.77
N PHE A 1094 -28.04 -45.45 -5.94
CA PHE A 1094 -27.97 -46.91 -5.88
C PHE A 1094 -29.28 -47.49 -6.43
N SER A 1095 -29.56 -47.22 -7.71
CA SER A 1095 -30.71 -47.80 -8.41
C SER A 1095 -30.46 -49.23 -8.89
#